data_AF-A0A348NJ32-F1
#
_entry.id   AF-A0A348NJ32-F1
#
_cell.length_a   1.000
_cell.length_b   1.000
_cell.length_c   1.000
_cell.angle_alpha   90.00
_cell.angle_beta   90.00
_cell.angle_gamma   90.00
#
_symmetry.space_group_name_H-M   'P 1'
#
loop_
_entity.id
_entity.type
_entity.pdbx_description
1 polymer ?
#
loop_
_entity_poly.entity_id
_entity_poly.type
_entity_poly.pdbx_seq_one_letter_code
_entity_poly.pdbx_strand_id
1 'polypeptide(L)'
;MFKFIGKKTLIIALSILVVGAMTAVGIILATGGDTTTASTADNGAVVPGLSDPDAVFFHNTSGSVTVTYGELYEEFKINDGVNQLLFMVDTILLSAALAAVTEEEMTEKAKYLTYGLTDDAEIAELSLEDREQYESTYAQNMILLGYSGNENDYIRMVCAKENFVTDMMLDETYADESWFIDEDAVAKYYTSSYFVDAKAIKIKFLSLTDAEAVLRAFNLVSYHGELRLYTGIKPIDQVSSASFDDENTIVLTDAEILDYYILMYNYVYGGYRALLDEDATAEELKAMPEMNHVYADVKAAQSSLATFLFSTLDSYDSYLEDPENDSWFTYEPVRYAGASDTAYYMILKLTDTVKVDLSDFDADTEDLATIITQDVYDEIVAELVKQQLATSSFVSNRIAEVRAEHGFIVKDYYLGVDYQSIYTGYELDEDGNASIVAIFDEEEITADELLAFAMNKNGGLYSLYAAQFAFVFDMHFADVYCTVDETCDTDLETNDSEKLAEHEETLATLKTNFEQSSYASLYTFAEYLYLAYGAKSEADMINKFYIKSTLQPYAVYDRIIANDWDLLRTYLYDLVQDYYDNYFSLDVQTLQIYVDRDEDGVADDYEKFVLDLADEAAYHLLLSDFEIAIRAYMDEDDTRTFANLISAYNKAKRTDATWGEFKGYGFMLATKNLSSSASLTYLTTIDAYEQSMIDGFIAAYAEYNLVENIDKDELYYSELVASVDGAYLLYCEKGSDFEKPTAQFTMTYETDGTTPKYTVGTENEFDVPSIAQLQLYCEFRFYEIVYGTGSDVEETYGITKPDIPTSVKTAIEAYFTDLHDSMYVVGFLNILIAEQLQLGAFDGAFPGYTVDDAALKTAIDAIADVYFTQVFDQYDTNE
;
A
#
# COMPACT_ATOMS: atom_id res chain seq x y z
N MET A 1 10.69 -9.92 -2.76
CA MET A 1 9.50 -10.20 -1.92
C MET A 1 8.36 -9.22 -2.23
N PHE A 2 8.28 -8.72 -3.48
CA PHE A 2 7.27 -7.76 -3.93
C PHE A 2 6.78 -8.23 -5.30
N LYS A 3 5.65 -8.91 -5.32
CA LYS A 3 4.83 -9.19 -6.51
C LYS A 3 3.43 -9.48 -5.97
N PHE A 4 2.46 -8.67 -6.41
CA PHE A 4 1.10 -8.49 -5.89
C PHE A 4 0.97 -7.49 -4.75
N ILE A 5 0.85 -6.22 -5.13
CA ILE A 5 0.37 -5.11 -4.29
C ILE A 5 -0.65 -4.37 -5.17
N GLY A 6 -1.91 -4.29 -4.73
CA GLY A 6 -2.98 -3.58 -5.45
C GLY A 6 -2.74 -2.06 -5.44
N LYS A 7 -3.43 -1.32 -6.33
CA LYS A 7 -3.30 0.16 -6.46
C LYS A 7 -3.43 0.89 -5.11
N LYS A 8 -4.40 0.52 -4.26
CA LYS A 8 -4.57 1.05 -2.90
C LYS A 8 -3.32 0.86 -2.02
N THR A 9 -2.72 -0.32 -2.07
CA THR A 9 -1.55 -0.69 -1.25
C THR A 9 -0.24 -0.07 -1.77
N LEU A 10 -0.15 0.29 -3.06
CA LEU A 10 1.02 0.98 -3.63
C LEU A 10 1.08 2.45 -3.19
N ILE A 11 -0.08 3.13 -3.11
CA ILE A 11 -0.20 4.51 -2.62
C ILE A 11 0.08 4.56 -1.13
N ILE A 12 -0.50 3.63 -0.37
CA ILE A 12 -0.17 3.45 1.06
C ILE A 12 1.33 3.16 1.22
N ALA A 13 1.96 2.33 0.39
CA ALA A 13 3.40 2.06 0.46
C ALA A 13 4.28 3.27 0.08
N LEU A 14 3.86 4.14 -0.84
CA LEU A 14 4.60 5.36 -1.21
C LEU A 14 4.47 6.44 -0.11
N SER A 15 3.28 6.59 0.47
CA SER A 15 3.00 7.48 1.62
C SER A 15 3.70 6.98 2.89
N ILE A 16 3.72 5.66 3.11
CA ILE A 16 4.50 5.00 4.17
C ILE A 16 6.01 5.08 3.89
N LEU A 17 6.48 5.27 2.65
CA LEU A 17 7.91 5.47 2.41
C LEU A 17 8.37 6.88 2.81
N VAL A 18 7.49 7.88 2.70
CA VAL A 18 7.74 9.27 3.12
C VAL A 18 7.50 9.45 4.63
N VAL A 19 6.48 8.80 5.21
CA VAL A 19 6.17 8.86 6.65
C VAL A 19 6.90 7.80 7.47
N GLY A 20 7.16 6.62 6.91
CA GLY A 20 7.90 5.51 7.53
C GLY A 20 9.40 5.76 7.66
N ALA A 21 9.95 6.67 6.85
CA ALA A 21 11.30 7.21 7.07
C ALA A 21 11.34 8.21 8.24
N MET A 22 10.21 8.86 8.57
CA MET A 22 10.13 9.86 9.65
C MET A 22 9.66 9.30 11.01
N THR A 23 9.09 8.09 11.05
CA THR A 23 8.44 7.55 12.28
C THR A 23 9.33 6.63 13.11
N ALA A 24 10.54 6.31 12.64
CA ALA A 24 11.50 5.52 13.38
C ALA A 24 12.66 6.42 13.83
N VAL A 25 12.63 6.79 15.11
CA VAL A 25 13.75 7.28 15.95
C VAL A 25 13.73 8.79 16.28
N GLY A 26 12.97 9.18 17.31
CA GLY A 26 13.24 10.40 18.08
C GLY A 26 14.15 10.08 19.28
N ILE A 27 15.34 10.69 19.39
CA ILE A 27 16.34 10.43 20.45
C ILE A 27 17.05 11.73 20.87
N ILE A 28 16.45 12.43 21.83
CA ILE A 28 16.95 13.74 22.29
C ILE A 28 18.26 13.64 23.05
N LEU A 29 19.18 14.56 22.73
CA LEU A 29 20.43 14.81 23.44
C LEU A 29 20.38 15.88 24.55
N ALA A 30 20.39 15.51 25.86
CA ALA A 30 21.06 16.24 26.99
C ALA A 30 21.02 15.39 28.29
N THR A 31 21.79 15.57 29.39
CA THR A 31 22.57 16.70 29.93
C THR A 31 23.89 16.22 30.57
N GLY A 32 24.94 17.04 30.45
CA GLY A 32 26.17 16.97 31.24
C GLY A 32 26.79 18.36 31.18
N GLY A 33 26.69 19.11 32.28
CA GLY A 33 27.09 20.52 32.32
C GLY A 33 28.60 20.68 32.22
N ASP A 34 29.12 20.79 30.99
CA ASP A 34 30.45 21.32 30.74
C ASP A 34 30.42 22.36 29.61
N THR A 35 31.03 23.51 29.91
CA THR A 35 31.15 24.67 29.04
C THR A 35 31.66 24.31 27.65
N THR A 36 30.91 24.72 26.60
CA THR A 36 31.34 25.00 25.21
C THR A 36 32.72 24.48 24.83
N THR A 37 32.85 23.15 24.76
CA THR A 37 33.89 22.50 23.98
C THR A 37 33.24 22.11 22.66
N ALA A 38 33.94 22.34 21.54
CA ALA A 38 33.44 21.95 20.23
C ALA A 38 33.15 20.44 20.26
N SER A 39 31.92 20.05 19.90
CA SER A 39 31.55 18.64 19.80
C SER A 39 32.36 18.00 18.68
N THR A 40 32.86 16.79 18.92
CA THR A 40 33.58 16.01 17.91
C THR A 40 32.88 14.69 17.71
N ALA A 41 32.67 14.29 16.47
CA ALA A 41 32.26 12.94 16.13
C ALA A 41 33.37 11.93 16.50
N ASP A 42 33.04 10.64 16.51
CA ASP A 42 33.96 9.57 16.90
C ASP A 42 35.21 9.46 16.01
N ASN A 43 35.12 9.94 14.76
CA ASN A 43 36.25 10.05 13.85
C ASN A 43 37.14 11.29 14.11
N GLY A 44 36.74 12.17 15.03
CA GLY A 44 37.43 13.42 15.38
C GLY A 44 36.96 14.65 14.60
N ALA A 45 35.98 14.52 13.69
CA ALA A 45 35.41 15.63 12.93
C ALA A 45 34.68 16.61 13.85
N VAL A 46 34.85 17.92 13.63
CA VAL A 46 34.13 18.94 14.41
C VAL A 46 32.67 19.01 13.94
N VAL A 47 31.73 18.83 14.87
CA VAL A 47 30.29 18.87 14.57
C VAL A 47 29.78 20.31 14.70
N PRO A 48 29.06 20.84 13.70
CA PRO A 48 28.49 22.18 13.74
C PRO A 48 27.47 22.35 14.88
N GLY A 49 27.61 23.44 15.63
CA GLY A 49 26.71 23.81 16.73
C GLY A 49 26.08 25.18 16.53
N LEU A 50 24.96 25.41 17.22
CA LEU A 50 24.27 26.69 17.25
C LEU A 50 25.10 27.78 17.96
N SER A 51 24.76 29.05 17.72
CA SER A 51 25.37 30.18 18.41
C SER A 51 24.97 30.31 19.89
N ASP A 52 23.77 29.85 20.26
CA ASP A 52 23.26 29.86 21.64
C ASP A 52 22.50 28.56 21.97
N PRO A 53 23.20 27.41 22.05
CA PRO A 53 22.57 26.10 22.23
C PRO A 53 21.93 25.94 23.62
N ASP A 54 22.46 26.61 24.65
CA ASP A 54 21.98 26.49 26.03
C ASP A 54 20.75 27.37 26.32
N ALA A 55 20.32 28.20 25.36
CA ALA A 55 19.13 29.00 25.51
C ALA A 55 17.88 28.09 25.61
N VAL A 56 17.00 28.42 26.56
CA VAL A 56 15.73 27.72 26.74
C VAL A 56 14.82 28.04 25.55
N PHE A 57 14.29 27.00 24.93
CA PHE A 57 13.29 27.06 23.87
C PHE A 57 11.88 26.83 24.43
N PHE A 58 11.72 25.88 25.35
CA PHE A 58 10.45 25.56 26.00
C PHE A 58 10.65 25.29 27.48
N HIS A 59 9.66 25.66 28.29
CA HIS A 59 9.56 25.24 29.67
C HIS A 59 8.10 24.96 30.06
N ASN A 60 7.90 23.94 30.89
CA ASN A 60 6.58 23.66 31.46
C ASN A 60 6.22 24.67 32.57
N THR A 61 4.96 24.66 33.03
CA THR A 61 4.47 25.61 34.05
C THR A 61 5.22 25.50 35.39
N SER A 62 5.74 24.32 35.76
CA SER A 62 6.53 24.12 37.00
C SER A 62 8.00 24.52 36.85
N GLY A 63 8.51 24.62 35.63
CA GLY A 63 9.93 24.74 35.32
C GLY A 63 10.74 23.47 35.59
N SER A 64 10.10 22.30 35.76
CA SER A 64 10.78 21.02 35.94
C SER A 64 11.25 20.43 34.62
N VAL A 65 10.49 20.66 33.55
CA VAL A 65 10.85 20.27 32.18
C VAL A 65 11.27 21.52 31.43
N THR A 66 12.49 21.48 30.91
CA THR A 66 13.04 22.50 30.01
C THR A 66 13.63 21.85 28.79
N VAL A 67 13.38 22.42 27.61
CA VAL A 67 14.02 22.05 26.36
C VAL A 67 14.79 23.25 25.85
N THR A 68 16.05 23.04 25.50
CA THR A 68 16.99 24.03 24.96
C THR A 68 17.01 24.01 23.43
N TYR A 69 17.54 25.06 22.81
CA TYR A 69 17.73 25.09 21.37
C TYR A 69 18.73 24.03 20.88
N GLY A 70 19.72 23.68 21.70
CA GLY A 70 20.65 22.58 21.42
C GLY A 70 19.94 21.23 21.33
N GLU A 71 19.08 20.90 22.30
CA GLU A 71 18.26 19.68 22.29
C GLU A 71 17.33 19.63 21.07
N LEU A 72 16.66 20.74 20.77
CA LEU A 72 15.79 20.87 19.60
C LEU A 72 16.54 20.64 18.28
N TYR A 73 17.73 21.24 18.14
CA TYR A 73 18.53 21.11 16.93
C TYR A 73 19.07 19.71 16.71
N GLU A 74 19.48 19.03 17.77
CA GLU A 74 19.92 17.64 17.67
C GLU A 74 18.78 16.70 17.27
N GLU A 75 17.57 16.89 17.82
CA GLU A 75 16.40 16.13 17.37
C GLU A 75 16.03 16.37 15.94
N PHE A 76 15.96 17.65 15.56
CA PHE A 76 15.71 18.02 14.19
C PHE A 76 16.72 17.34 13.24
N LYS A 77 18.01 17.36 13.59
CA LYS A 77 19.06 16.77 12.74
C LYS A 77 18.86 15.27 12.51
N ILE A 78 18.56 14.52 13.56
CA ILE A 78 18.38 13.06 13.51
C ILE A 78 17.13 12.69 12.70
N ASN A 79 16.03 13.42 12.88
CA ASN A 79 14.75 13.05 12.28
C ASN A 79 14.56 13.57 10.84
N ASP A 80 15.08 14.77 10.52
CA ASP A 80 14.78 15.43 9.24
C ASP A 80 15.91 16.38 8.75
N GLY A 81 17.07 16.35 9.39
CA GLY A 81 18.15 17.32 9.16
C GLY A 81 18.67 17.35 7.73
N VAL A 82 18.95 16.16 7.19
CA VAL A 82 19.47 16.03 5.83
C VAL A 82 18.45 16.49 4.81
N ASN A 83 17.16 16.14 4.97
CA ASN A 83 16.12 16.53 4.03
C ASN A 83 15.92 18.04 4.00
N GLN A 84 15.85 18.69 5.16
CA GLN A 84 15.73 20.15 5.23
C GLN A 84 16.97 20.85 4.68
N LEU A 85 18.16 20.32 4.93
CA LEU A 85 19.40 20.83 4.34
C LEU A 85 19.35 20.74 2.81
N LEU A 86 18.98 19.59 2.26
CA LEU A 86 18.87 19.40 0.82
C LEU A 86 17.78 20.29 0.22
N PHE A 87 16.62 20.45 0.88
CA PHE A 87 15.55 21.33 0.41
C PHE A 87 15.98 22.79 0.39
N MET A 88 16.72 23.24 1.42
CA MET A 88 17.28 24.58 1.49
C MET A 88 18.28 24.85 0.35
N VAL A 89 19.18 23.90 0.09
CA VAL A 89 20.15 23.97 -1.02
C VAL A 89 19.44 23.96 -2.37
N ASP A 90 18.47 23.06 -2.57
CA ASP A 90 17.73 22.94 -3.83
C ASP A 90 16.93 24.19 -4.14
N THR A 91 16.42 24.90 -3.12
CA THR A 91 15.71 26.18 -3.31
C THR A 91 16.60 27.24 -3.97
N ILE A 92 17.91 27.14 -3.74
CA ILE A 92 18.91 28.05 -4.31
C ILE A 92 19.36 27.54 -5.68
N LEU A 93 19.79 26.27 -5.78
CA LEU A 93 20.31 25.70 -7.03
C LEU A 93 19.23 25.62 -8.13
N LEU A 94 17.99 25.31 -7.78
CA LEU A 94 16.88 25.14 -8.72
C LEU A 94 16.00 26.40 -8.83
N SER A 95 16.49 27.57 -8.42
CA SER A 95 15.67 28.80 -8.36
C SER A 95 15.03 29.16 -9.71
N ALA A 96 15.73 28.89 -10.81
CA ALA A 96 15.21 29.12 -12.17
C ALA A 96 14.10 28.13 -12.53
N ALA A 97 14.28 26.83 -12.23
CA ALA A 97 13.27 25.80 -12.46
C ALA A 97 12.03 26.06 -11.60
N LEU A 98 12.21 26.42 -10.32
CA LEU A 98 11.13 26.82 -9.41
C LEU A 98 10.29 27.98 -9.96
N ALA A 99 10.94 28.98 -10.58
CA ALA A 99 10.24 30.12 -11.18
C ALA A 99 9.53 29.78 -12.49
N ALA A 100 9.90 28.68 -13.15
CA ALA A 100 9.31 28.23 -14.41
C ALA A 100 8.06 27.35 -14.20
N VAL A 101 7.88 26.74 -13.03
CA VAL A 101 6.70 25.92 -12.71
C VAL A 101 5.42 26.73 -12.81
N THR A 102 4.47 26.20 -13.57
CA THR A 102 3.17 26.78 -13.85
C THR A 102 2.11 26.31 -12.85
N GLU A 103 0.99 27.04 -12.78
CA GLU A 103 -0.16 26.65 -11.94
C GLU A 103 -0.83 25.35 -12.42
N GLU A 104 -0.80 25.11 -13.73
CA GLU A 104 -1.37 23.91 -14.35
C GLU A 104 -0.61 22.65 -13.92
N GLU A 105 0.73 22.68 -14.01
CA GLU A 105 1.59 21.60 -13.52
C GLU A 105 1.40 21.34 -12.02
N MET A 106 1.28 22.40 -11.21
CA MET A 106 1.02 22.22 -9.78
C MET A 106 -0.36 21.61 -9.51
N THR A 107 -1.38 21.99 -10.27
CA THR A 107 -2.73 21.44 -10.13
C THR A 107 -2.76 19.96 -10.49
N GLU A 108 -2.12 19.58 -11.60
CA GLU A 108 -2.00 18.18 -12.02
C GLU A 108 -1.20 17.37 -10.99
N LYS A 109 -0.08 17.91 -10.51
CA LYS A 109 0.74 17.25 -9.48
C LYS A 109 -0.02 17.11 -8.15
N ALA A 110 -0.81 18.10 -7.75
CA ALA A 110 -1.64 18.02 -6.56
C ALA A 110 -2.63 16.84 -6.67
N LYS A 111 -3.33 16.70 -7.80
CA LYS A 111 -4.21 15.55 -8.05
C LYS A 111 -3.46 14.22 -7.96
N TYR A 112 -2.28 14.14 -8.57
CA TYR A 112 -1.47 12.94 -8.52
C TYR A 112 -1.00 12.59 -7.09
N LEU A 113 -0.58 13.59 -6.31
CA LEU A 113 -0.16 13.39 -4.92
C LEU A 113 -1.34 13.03 -4.00
N THR A 114 -2.56 13.49 -4.30
CA THR A 114 -3.77 13.14 -3.54
C THR A 114 -4.30 11.76 -3.95
N TYR A 115 -4.58 11.52 -5.23
CA TYR A 115 -5.34 10.35 -5.71
C TYR A 115 -4.49 9.31 -6.44
N GLY A 116 -3.23 9.59 -6.76
CA GLY A 116 -2.41 8.77 -7.66
C GLY A 116 -2.85 8.84 -9.13
N LEU A 117 -3.78 9.75 -9.46
CA LEU A 117 -4.41 9.94 -10.76
C LEU A 117 -4.35 11.41 -11.16
N THR A 118 -4.37 11.69 -12.46
CA THR A 118 -4.41 13.07 -13.00
C THR A 118 -5.68 13.37 -13.78
N ASP A 119 -6.39 12.33 -14.25
CA ASP A 119 -7.63 12.46 -15.02
C ASP A 119 -8.86 12.68 -14.12
N ASP A 120 -9.63 13.72 -14.40
CA ASP A 120 -10.80 14.11 -13.60
C ASP A 120 -11.97 13.12 -13.71
N ALA A 121 -12.10 12.40 -14.84
CA ALA A 121 -13.12 11.38 -14.99
C ALA A 121 -12.75 10.13 -14.18
N GLU A 122 -11.49 9.69 -14.24
CA GLU A 122 -11.03 8.56 -13.41
C GLU A 122 -11.13 8.87 -11.91
N ILE A 123 -10.80 10.10 -11.49
CA ILE A 123 -10.98 10.53 -10.10
C ILE A 123 -12.46 10.55 -9.70
N ALA A 124 -13.35 10.94 -10.62
CA ALA A 124 -14.79 10.96 -10.36
C ALA A 124 -15.42 9.55 -10.27
N GLU A 125 -14.75 8.52 -10.79
CA GLU A 125 -15.15 7.11 -10.70
C GLU A 125 -14.76 6.46 -9.37
N LEU A 126 -13.87 7.08 -8.58
CA LEU A 126 -13.59 6.65 -7.22
C LEU A 126 -14.85 6.77 -6.34
N SER A 127 -15.01 5.83 -5.39
CA SER A 127 -16.08 5.91 -4.40
C SER A 127 -15.96 7.21 -3.57
N LEU A 128 -17.05 7.65 -2.95
CA LEU A 128 -17.00 8.83 -2.07
C LEU A 128 -16.02 8.61 -0.92
N GLU A 129 -16.10 7.44 -0.28
CA GLU A 129 -15.22 7.00 0.79
C GLU A 129 -13.74 6.99 0.37
N ASP A 130 -13.40 6.42 -0.79
CA ASP A 130 -12.02 6.39 -1.29
C ASP A 130 -11.47 7.81 -1.48
N ARG A 131 -12.28 8.73 -2.01
CA ARG A 131 -11.86 10.13 -2.21
C ARG A 131 -11.63 10.85 -0.89
N GLU A 132 -12.56 10.71 0.06
CA GLU A 132 -12.44 11.31 1.39
C GLU A 132 -11.20 10.79 2.12
N GLN A 133 -10.92 9.49 2.00
CA GLN A 133 -9.71 8.88 2.57
C GLN A 133 -8.42 9.40 1.91
N TYR A 134 -8.38 9.49 0.58
CA TYR A 134 -7.22 10.03 -0.13
C TYR A 134 -6.97 11.52 0.21
N GLU A 135 -8.02 12.32 0.29
CA GLU A 135 -7.95 13.74 0.67
C GLU A 135 -7.50 13.92 2.13
N SER A 136 -8.04 13.12 3.05
CA SER A 136 -7.62 13.10 4.46
C SER A 136 -6.16 12.71 4.60
N THR A 137 -5.74 11.61 3.96
CA THR A 137 -4.34 11.16 3.96
C THR A 137 -3.39 12.21 3.41
N TYR A 138 -3.76 12.86 2.30
CA TYR A 138 -2.97 13.95 1.73
C TYR A 138 -2.85 15.14 2.71
N ALA A 139 -3.95 15.57 3.32
CA ALA A 139 -3.95 16.66 4.29
C ALA A 139 -3.08 16.36 5.52
N GLN A 140 -3.19 15.15 6.07
CA GLN A 140 -2.38 14.68 7.19
C GLN A 140 -0.88 14.66 6.83
N ASN A 141 -0.53 14.18 5.64
CA ASN A 141 0.84 14.21 5.15
C ASN A 141 1.37 15.64 5.02
N MET A 142 0.56 16.58 4.54
CA MET A 142 0.96 17.99 4.46
C MET A 142 1.15 18.63 5.85
N ILE A 143 0.39 18.22 6.86
CA ILE A 143 0.63 18.61 8.26
C ILE A 143 1.99 18.07 8.74
N LEU A 144 2.25 16.78 8.57
CA LEU A 144 3.49 16.14 9.02
C LEU A 144 4.73 16.61 8.26
N LEU A 145 4.60 17.05 7.01
CA LEU A 145 5.69 17.66 6.24
C LEU A 145 5.90 19.15 6.56
N GLY A 146 4.99 19.80 7.31
CA GLY A 146 5.06 21.23 7.60
C GLY A 146 4.60 22.15 6.46
N TYR A 147 3.77 21.64 5.54
CA TYR A 147 3.24 22.39 4.39
C TYR A 147 1.73 22.61 4.44
N SER A 148 1.05 22.27 5.55
CA SER A 148 -0.37 22.58 5.73
C SER A 148 -0.63 24.09 5.58
N GLY A 149 -1.53 24.45 4.66
CA GLY A 149 -1.84 25.82 4.27
C GLY A 149 -0.82 26.50 3.34
N ASN A 150 0.27 25.80 2.98
CA ASN A 150 1.30 26.24 2.03
C ASN A 150 1.72 25.09 1.09
N GLU A 151 0.78 24.22 0.73
CA GLU A 151 1.02 22.97 -0.03
C GLU A 151 1.70 23.25 -1.38
N ASN A 152 1.34 24.38 -2.00
CA ASN A 152 1.92 24.82 -3.27
C ASN A 152 3.44 24.99 -3.23
N ASP A 153 4.04 25.31 -2.09
CA ASP A 153 5.51 25.43 -1.99
C ASP A 153 6.19 24.07 -2.10
N TYR A 154 5.60 23.03 -1.51
CA TYR A 154 6.08 21.66 -1.63
C TYR A 154 5.89 21.14 -3.05
N ILE A 155 4.66 21.27 -3.58
CA ILE A 155 4.31 20.84 -4.93
C ILE A 155 5.23 21.51 -5.97
N ARG A 156 5.47 22.81 -5.82
CA ARG A 156 6.37 23.55 -6.73
C ARG A 156 7.79 23.00 -6.71
N MET A 157 8.32 22.62 -5.55
CA MET A 157 9.65 22.01 -5.48
C MET A 157 9.67 20.64 -6.18
N VAL A 158 8.64 19.82 -5.99
CA VAL A 158 8.54 18.52 -6.66
C VAL A 158 8.50 18.70 -8.17
N CYS A 159 7.63 19.56 -8.70
CA CYS A 159 7.56 19.85 -10.13
C CYS A 159 8.87 20.44 -10.66
N ALA A 160 9.51 21.36 -9.93
CA ALA A 160 10.76 21.95 -10.37
C ALA A 160 11.89 20.92 -10.52
N LYS A 161 11.97 19.94 -9.61
CA LYS A 161 12.94 18.84 -9.69
C LYS A 161 12.64 17.94 -10.90
N GLU A 162 11.39 17.57 -11.11
CA GLU A 162 10.99 16.74 -12.26
C GLU A 162 11.22 17.45 -13.59
N ASN A 163 10.87 18.73 -13.69
CA ASN A 163 11.08 19.54 -14.90
C ASN A 163 12.57 19.71 -15.19
N PHE A 164 13.38 20.04 -14.18
CA PHE A 164 14.83 20.16 -14.34
C PHE A 164 15.45 18.85 -14.85
N VAL A 165 15.04 17.73 -14.27
CA VAL A 165 15.53 16.40 -14.66
C VAL A 165 15.01 15.99 -16.04
N THR A 166 13.80 16.39 -16.41
CA THR A 166 13.26 16.20 -17.77
C THR A 166 14.05 16.99 -18.80
N ASP A 167 14.40 18.24 -18.49
CA ASP A 167 15.28 19.05 -19.34
C ASP A 167 16.65 18.38 -19.52
N MET A 168 17.22 17.79 -18.46
CA MET A 168 18.47 17.02 -18.57
C MET A 168 18.33 15.82 -19.52
N MET A 169 17.21 15.09 -19.49
CA MET A 169 16.98 13.94 -20.40
C MET A 169 16.98 14.34 -21.88
N LEU A 170 16.72 15.60 -22.18
CA LEU A 170 16.57 16.14 -23.54
C LEU A 170 17.74 17.06 -23.95
N ASP A 171 18.68 17.33 -23.04
CA ASP A 171 19.85 18.18 -23.31
C ASP A 171 21.01 17.35 -23.88
N GLU A 172 21.46 17.72 -25.09
CA GLU A 172 22.57 17.07 -25.81
C GLU A 172 23.89 16.99 -25.01
N THR A 173 24.05 17.80 -23.96
CA THR A 173 25.19 17.71 -23.03
C THR A 173 25.28 16.34 -22.38
N TYR A 174 24.17 15.62 -22.24
CA TYR A 174 24.08 14.28 -21.66
C TYR A 174 23.99 13.17 -22.72
N ALA A 175 24.35 13.42 -23.98
CA ALA A 175 24.22 12.43 -25.06
C ALA A 175 24.93 11.08 -24.81
N ASP A 176 25.96 11.06 -23.95
CA ASP A 176 26.66 9.82 -23.58
C ASP A 176 25.96 9.02 -22.47
N GLU A 177 24.90 9.58 -21.85
CA GLU A 177 24.17 8.97 -20.74
C GLU A 177 23.10 8.00 -21.23
N SER A 178 22.96 6.85 -20.56
CA SER A 178 22.03 5.81 -20.98
C SER A 178 20.54 6.18 -20.85
N TRP A 179 20.23 7.26 -20.14
CA TRP A 179 18.89 7.78 -19.88
C TRP A 179 18.56 9.01 -20.73
N PHE A 180 19.49 9.48 -21.57
CA PHE A 180 19.23 10.51 -22.56
C PHE A 180 18.21 10.02 -23.60
N ILE A 181 17.30 10.89 -24.00
CA ILE A 181 16.21 10.59 -24.93
C ILE A 181 16.52 11.29 -26.25
N ASP A 182 17.15 10.54 -27.16
CA ASP A 182 17.43 10.96 -28.53
C ASP A 182 16.51 10.29 -29.55
N GLU A 183 16.69 10.62 -30.83
CA GLU A 183 15.93 10.01 -31.92
C GLU A 183 16.14 8.49 -32.00
N ASP A 184 17.32 7.97 -31.64
CA ASP A 184 17.59 6.53 -31.60
C ASP A 184 16.77 5.84 -30.49
N ALA A 185 16.68 6.44 -29.30
CA ALA A 185 15.86 5.95 -28.20
C ALA A 185 14.37 5.93 -28.59
N VAL A 186 13.89 7.01 -29.22
CA VAL A 186 12.51 7.12 -29.71
C VAL A 186 12.23 6.11 -30.82
N ALA A 187 13.11 5.97 -31.82
CA ALA A 187 12.97 5.01 -32.92
C ALA A 187 12.97 3.56 -32.42
N LYS A 188 13.83 3.25 -31.45
CA LYS A 188 13.87 1.93 -30.81
C LYS A 188 12.56 1.65 -30.07
N TYR A 189 12.06 2.60 -29.29
CA TYR A 189 10.78 2.46 -28.60
C TYR A 189 9.62 2.29 -29.58
N TYR A 190 9.55 3.12 -30.63
CA TYR A 190 8.55 3.02 -31.70
C TYR A 190 8.53 1.61 -32.32
N THR A 191 9.72 1.09 -32.64
CA THR A 191 9.86 -0.22 -33.29
C THR A 191 9.48 -1.37 -32.35
N SER A 192 9.94 -1.36 -31.10
CA SER A 192 9.81 -2.52 -30.20
C SER A 192 8.61 -2.48 -29.26
N SER A 193 8.09 -1.30 -28.94
CA SER A 193 7.24 -1.10 -27.76
C SER A 193 5.98 -0.28 -28.03
N TYR A 194 5.99 0.62 -29.01
CA TYR A 194 4.80 1.37 -29.42
C TYR A 194 3.88 0.47 -30.24
N PHE A 195 2.60 0.34 -29.93
CA PHE A 195 1.66 -0.43 -30.75
C PHE A 195 0.40 0.40 -30.98
N VAL A 196 -0.08 0.40 -32.22
CA VAL A 196 -1.33 1.07 -32.59
C VAL A 196 -2.49 0.13 -32.28
N ASP A 197 -3.67 0.69 -32.01
CA ASP A 197 -4.90 -0.08 -31.89
C ASP A 197 -5.16 -0.95 -33.13
N ALA A 198 -5.73 -2.13 -32.90
CA ALA A 198 -6.03 -3.08 -33.95
C ALA A 198 -7.53 -3.32 -34.05
N LYS A 199 -8.05 -3.43 -35.27
CA LYS A 199 -9.45 -3.83 -35.48
C LYS A 199 -9.52 -5.32 -35.74
N ALA A 200 -10.32 -6.05 -34.97
CA ALA A 200 -10.45 -7.49 -35.09
C ALA A 200 -11.80 -8.03 -34.61
N ILE A 201 -12.27 -9.11 -35.23
CA ILE A 201 -13.28 -9.98 -34.63
C ILE A 201 -12.54 -10.89 -33.65
N LYS A 202 -12.70 -10.60 -32.35
CA LYS A 202 -12.16 -11.39 -31.23
C LYS A 202 -13.29 -12.22 -30.63
N ILE A 203 -13.14 -13.55 -30.57
CA ILE A 203 -14.14 -14.46 -29.99
C ILE A 203 -13.50 -15.26 -28.85
N LYS A 204 -13.97 -15.05 -27.62
CA LYS A 204 -13.53 -15.70 -26.37
C LYS A 204 -14.37 -16.95 -26.08
N PHE A 205 -13.70 -18.03 -25.70
CA PHE A 205 -14.31 -19.29 -25.28
C PHE A 205 -13.77 -19.71 -23.92
N LEU A 206 -14.64 -20.16 -23.02
CA LEU A 206 -14.25 -20.53 -21.65
C LEU A 206 -13.44 -21.84 -21.59
N SER A 207 -13.49 -22.66 -22.64
CA SER A 207 -12.68 -23.88 -22.76
C SER A 207 -12.53 -24.32 -24.22
N LEU A 208 -11.57 -25.21 -24.49
CA LEU A 208 -11.43 -25.84 -25.81
C LEU A 208 -12.68 -26.62 -26.21
N THR A 209 -13.34 -27.29 -25.28
CA THR A 209 -14.57 -28.06 -25.55
C THR A 209 -15.71 -27.15 -25.97
N ASP A 210 -15.82 -25.96 -25.36
CA ASP A 210 -16.80 -24.94 -25.75
C ASP A 210 -16.50 -24.42 -27.17
N ALA A 211 -15.24 -24.08 -27.45
CA ALA A 211 -14.81 -23.62 -28.78
C ALA A 211 -15.07 -24.67 -29.87
N GLU A 212 -14.72 -25.94 -29.64
CA GLU A 212 -15.02 -27.03 -30.56
C GLU A 212 -16.53 -27.22 -30.78
N ALA A 213 -17.35 -27.00 -29.75
CA ALA A 213 -18.79 -27.11 -29.87
C ALA A 213 -19.38 -26.00 -30.76
N VAL A 214 -18.85 -24.77 -30.65
CA VAL A 214 -19.23 -23.64 -31.52
C VAL A 214 -18.84 -23.92 -32.96
N LEU A 215 -17.60 -24.35 -33.22
CA LEU A 215 -17.16 -24.74 -34.58
C LEU A 215 -18.07 -25.82 -35.17
N ARG A 216 -18.37 -26.87 -34.40
CA ARG A 216 -19.26 -27.95 -34.83
C ARG A 216 -20.70 -27.51 -35.08
N ALA A 217 -21.20 -26.47 -34.41
CA ALA A 217 -22.54 -25.93 -34.66
C ALA A 217 -22.67 -25.39 -36.10
N PHE A 218 -21.56 -24.94 -36.68
CA PHE A 218 -21.47 -24.45 -38.06
C PHE A 218 -20.86 -25.47 -39.04
N ASN A 219 -20.68 -26.73 -38.63
CA ASN A 219 -19.96 -27.77 -39.36
C ASN A 219 -18.50 -27.39 -39.71
N LEU A 220 -17.84 -26.60 -38.88
CA LEU A 220 -16.45 -26.19 -39.08
C LEU A 220 -15.48 -27.14 -38.39
N VAL A 221 -14.29 -27.29 -38.98
CA VAL A 221 -13.18 -28.07 -38.41
C VAL A 221 -11.82 -27.48 -38.80
N SER A 222 -10.87 -27.53 -37.87
CA SER A 222 -9.45 -27.28 -38.15
C SER A 222 -8.81 -28.56 -38.72
N TYR A 223 -8.28 -28.48 -39.93
CA TYR A 223 -7.60 -29.60 -40.58
C TYR A 223 -6.46 -29.09 -41.47
N HIS A 224 -5.26 -29.65 -41.29
CA HIS A 224 -4.06 -29.30 -42.07
C HIS A 224 -3.64 -27.81 -42.03
N GLY A 225 -3.96 -27.10 -40.93
CA GLY A 225 -3.65 -25.67 -40.80
C GLY A 225 -4.67 -24.77 -41.50
N GLU A 226 -5.83 -25.31 -41.88
CA GLU A 226 -6.93 -24.58 -42.51
C GLU A 226 -8.23 -24.74 -41.71
N LEU A 227 -9.08 -23.71 -41.76
CA LEU A 227 -10.46 -23.79 -41.31
C LEU A 227 -11.31 -24.30 -42.47
N ARG A 228 -12.01 -25.43 -42.27
CA ARG A 228 -12.72 -26.14 -43.35
C ARG A 228 -14.17 -26.41 -42.98
N LEU A 229 -15.03 -26.40 -43.99
CA LEU A 229 -16.41 -26.85 -43.89
C LEU A 229 -16.49 -28.37 -44.04
N TYR A 230 -17.04 -29.06 -43.06
CA TYR A 230 -17.34 -30.47 -43.15
C TYR A 230 -18.59 -30.72 -43.99
N THR A 231 -18.46 -31.56 -45.01
CA THR A 231 -19.53 -31.90 -45.98
C THR A 231 -19.90 -33.38 -45.97
N GLY A 232 -19.44 -34.13 -44.97
CA GLY A 232 -19.75 -35.54 -44.85
C GLY A 232 -21.21 -35.81 -44.44
N ILE A 233 -21.62 -37.07 -44.59
CA ILE A 233 -23.03 -37.49 -44.42
C ILE A 233 -23.44 -37.74 -42.96
N LYS A 234 -22.47 -37.91 -42.06
CA LYS A 234 -22.74 -38.07 -40.62
C LYS A 234 -22.74 -36.71 -39.95
N PRO A 235 -23.58 -36.46 -38.94
CA PRO A 235 -23.43 -35.28 -38.09
C PRO A 235 -21.99 -35.12 -37.59
N ILE A 236 -21.43 -33.91 -37.68
CA ILE A 236 -20.00 -33.64 -37.37
C ILE A 236 -19.64 -33.99 -35.92
N ASP A 237 -20.59 -33.92 -34.99
CA ASP A 237 -20.44 -34.31 -33.59
C ASP A 237 -20.22 -35.82 -33.39
N GLN A 238 -20.49 -36.64 -34.42
CA GLN A 238 -20.25 -38.08 -34.45
C GLN A 238 -18.98 -38.47 -35.22
N VAL A 239 -18.23 -37.50 -35.74
CA VAL A 239 -17.00 -37.70 -36.49
C VAL A 239 -15.81 -37.50 -35.56
N SER A 240 -14.89 -38.47 -35.53
CA SER A 240 -13.63 -38.34 -34.81
C SER A 240 -12.68 -37.43 -35.58
N SER A 241 -11.85 -36.65 -34.88
CA SER A 241 -10.82 -35.79 -35.51
C SER A 241 -9.92 -36.53 -36.49
N ALA A 242 -9.61 -37.81 -36.25
CA ALA A 242 -8.82 -38.65 -37.14
C ALA A 242 -9.56 -39.10 -38.42
N SER A 243 -10.86 -38.81 -38.53
CA SER A 243 -11.70 -39.18 -39.68
C SER A 243 -11.98 -38.01 -40.62
N PHE A 244 -11.46 -36.81 -40.34
CA PHE A 244 -11.50 -35.70 -41.28
C PHE A 244 -10.46 -35.91 -42.39
N ASP A 245 -10.87 -35.69 -43.63
CA ASP A 245 -10.05 -35.83 -44.83
C ASP A 245 -10.53 -34.90 -45.95
N ASP A 246 -9.79 -34.85 -47.05
CA ASP A 246 -10.12 -34.04 -48.23
C ASP A 246 -11.38 -34.50 -48.98
N GLU A 247 -11.94 -35.67 -48.68
CA GLU A 247 -13.20 -36.14 -49.29
C GLU A 247 -14.43 -35.67 -48.51
N ASN A 248 -14.27 -35.37 -47.22
CA ASN A 248 -15.36 -34.97 -46.32
C ASN A 248 -15.22 -33.57 -45.73
N THR A 249 -14.21 -32.80 -46.14
CA THR A 249 -14.03 -31.39 -45.80
C THR A 249 -13.70 -30.55 -47.04
N ILE A 250 -14.07 -29.27 -47.03
CA ILE A 250 -13.79 -28.31 -48.10
C ILE A 250 -13.14 -27.06 -47.48
N VAL A 251 -12.06 -26.58 -48.09
CA VAL A 251 -11.41 -25.32 -47.72
C VAL A 251 -12.39 -24.17 -47.91
N LEU A 252 -12.54 -23.32 -46.90
CA LEU A 252 -13.34 -22.11 -47.01
C LEU A 252 -12.65 -21.09 -47.93
N THR A 253 -13.45 -20.35 -48.69
CA THR A 253 -12.99 -19.13 -49.35
C THR A 253 -12.86 -17.98 -48.36
N ASP A 254 -12.11 -16.93 -48.70
CA ASP A 254 -11.90 -15.77 -47.81
C ASP A 254 -13.20 -15.10 -47.38
N ALA A 255 -14.18 -15.00 -48.30
CA ALA A 255 -15.51 -14.49 -47.99
C ALA A 255 -16.25 -15.41 -47.00
N GLU A 256 -16.20 -16.72 -47.22
CA GLU A 256 -16.83 -17.68 -46.30
C GLU A 256 -16.15 -17.67 -44.92
N ILE A 257 -14.84 -17.44 -44.83
CA ILE A 257 -14.13 -17.29 -43.55
C ILE A 257 -14.73 -16.11 -42.77
N LEU A 258 -14.86 -14.94 -43.41
CA LEU A 258 -15.46 -13.76 -42.78
C LEU A 258 -16.91 -14.04 -42.33
N ASP A 259 -17.72 -14.61 -43.22
CA ASP A 259 -19.13 -14.97 -42.93
C ASP A 259 -19.22 -15.88 -41.70
N TYR A 260 -18.38 -16.91 -41.63
CA TYR A 260 -18.36 -17.84 -40.49
C TYR A 260 -17.87 -17.19 -39.19
N TYR A 261 -16.93 -16.25 -39.25
CA TYR A 261 -16.51 -15.48 -38.06
C TYR A 261 -17.63 -14.59 -37.54
N ILE A 262 -18.39 -13.93 -38.41
CA ILE A 262 -19.58 -13.16 -38.05
C ILE A 262 -20.63 -14.07 -37.38
N LEU A 263 -20.91 -15.22 -37.98
CA LEU A 263 -21.86 -16.19 -37.43
C LEU A 263 -21.41 -16.73 -36.06
N MET A 264 -20.13 -17.04 -35.89
CA MET A 264 -19.58 -17.46 -34.59
C MET A 264 -19.65 -16.36 -33.55
N TYR A 265 -19.31 -15.11 -33.91
CA TYR A 265 -19.43 -13.96 -33.03
C TYR A 265 -20.87 -13.79 -32.55
N ASN A 266 -21.83 -13.78 -33.47
CA ASN A 266 -23.26 -13.66 -33.14
C ASN A 266 -23.76 -14.81 -32.28
N TYR A 267 -23.25 -16.03 -32.48
CA TYR A 267 -23.61 -17.19 -31.66
C TYR A 267 -23.06 -17.11 -30.23
N VAL A 268 -21.85 -16.58 -30.06
CA VAL A 268 -21.18 -16.47 -28.77
C VAL A 268 -21.70 -15.26 -27.97
N TYR A 269 -21.90 -14.13 -28.63
CA TYR A 269 -22.18 -12.86 -27.98
C TYR A 269 -23.62 -12.38 -28.12
N GLY A 270 -24.45 -13.00 -28.96
CA GLY A 270 -25.79 -12.51 -29.27
C GLY A 270 -26.77 -12.40 -28.10
N GLY A 271 -26.43 -12.97 -26.94
CA GLY A 271 -27.18 -12.80 -25.71
C GLY A 271 -26.89 -11.49 -24.96
N TYR A 272 -25.77 -10.80 -25.27
CA TYR A 272 -25.31 -9.67 -24.48
C TYR A 272 -24.42 -8.61 -25.17
N ARG A 273 -24.02 -8.79 -26.43
CA ARG A 273 -23.45 -7.73 -27.28
C ARG A 273 -24.34 -7.48 -28.49
N ALA A 274 -24.11 -6.35 -29.17
CA ALA A 274 -24.74 -6.07 -30.44
C ALA A 274 -24.38 -7.15 -31.48
N LEU A 275 -25.39 -7.65 -32.19
CA LEU A 275 -25.20 -8.57 -33.30
C LEU A 275 -24.56 -7.84 -34.49
N LEU A 276 -23.60 -8.49 -35.13
CA LEU A 276 -23.05 -8.08 -36.41
C LEU A 276 -24.06 -8.44 -37.52
N ASP A 277 -24.15 -7.60 -38.55
CA ASP A 277 -24.93 -7.95 -39.76
C ASP A 277 -24.27 -9.16 -40.44
N GLU A 278 -25.06 -10.20 -40.75
CA GLU A 278 -24.56 -11.45 -41.33
C GLU A 278 -23.97 -11.24 -42.74
N ASP A 279 -24.36 -10.16 -43.43
CA ASP A 279 -23.82 -9.78 -44.74
C ASP A 279 -22.75 -8.67 -44.65
N ALA A 280 -22.24 -8.35 -43.43
CA ALA A 280 -21.29 -7.27 -43.22
C ALA A 280 -19.97 -7.50 -43.97
N THR A 281 -19.53 -6.50 -44.70
CA THR A 281 -18.22 -6.48 -45.36
C THR A 281 -17.10 -6.13 -44.37
N ALA A 282 -15.86 -6.50 -44.69
CA ALA A 282 -14.69 -6.11 -43.89
C ALA A 282 -14.62 -4.59 -43.67
N GLU A 283 -14.97 -3.77 -44.67
CA GLU A 283 -15.00 -2.29 -44.54
C GLU A 283 -16.07 -1.79 -43.57
N GLU A 284 -17.25 -2.43 -43.55
CA GLU A 284 -18.30 -2.08 -42.59
C GLU A 284 -17.89 -2.45 -41.17
N LEU A 285 -17.28 -3.62 -40.97
CA LEU A 285 -16.75 -4.06 -39.67
C LEU A 285 -15.62 -3.16 -39.17
N LYS A 286 -14.73 -2.70 -40.05
CA LYS A 286 -13.68 -1.74 -39.69
C LYS A 286 -14.24 -0.41 -39.18
N ALA A 287 -15.41 0.00 -39.65
CA ALA A 287 -16.05 1.22 -39.17
C ALA A 287 -16.71 1.05 -37.78
N MET A 288 -16.85 -0.17 -37.28
CA MET A 288 -17.50 -0.46 -36.00
C MET A 288 -16.54 -0.20 -34.81
N PRO A 289 -16.96 0.57 -33.79
CA PRO A 289 -16.20 0.75 -32.56
C PRO A 289 -15.92 -0.55 -31.81
N GLU A 290 -16.85 -1.51 -31.83
CA GLU A 290 -16.76 -2.79 -31.10
C GLU A 290 -15.65 -3.70 -31.62
N MET A 291 -15.14 -3.43 -32.82
CA MET A 291 -14.01 -4.15 -33.37
C MET A 291 -12.67 -3.55 -32.94
N ASN A 292 -12.64 -2.37 -32.34
CA ASN A 292 -11.41 -1.70 -31.90
C ASN A 292 -10.88 -2.34 -30.61
N HIS A 293 -9.65 -2.84 -30.65
CA HIS A 293 -8.95 -3.36 -29.47
C HIS A 293 -7.75 -2.47 -29.19
N VAL A 294 -7.71 -1.90 -27.99
CA VAL A 294 -6.61 -1.05 -27.53
C VAL A 294 -5.47 -1.94 -27.04
N TYR A 295 -4.23 -1.67 -27.48
CA TYR A 295 -3.08 -2.51 -27.14
C TYR A 295 -2.84 -2.56 -25.62
N ALA A 296 -2.90 -1.41 -24.95
CA ALA A 296 -2.66 -1.30 -23.51
C ALA A 296 -3.61 -2.21 -22.71
N ASP A 297 -4.90 -2.16 -23.04
CA ASP A 297 -5.96 -2.92 -22.37
C ASP A 297 -5.78 -4.42 -22.59
N VAL A 298 -5.60 -4.86 -23.85
CA VAL A 298 -5.37 -6.27 -24.16
C VAL A 298 -4.07 -6.79 -23.53
N LYS A 299 -3.02 -5.97 -23.45
CA LYS A 299 -1.75 -6.34 -22.82
C LYS A 299 -1.88 -6.47 -21.30
N ALA A 300 -2.62 -5.56 -20.67
CA ALA A 300 -2.91 -5.59 -19.24
C ALA A 300 -3.71 -6.84 -18.89
N ALA A 301 -4.71 -7.18 -19.71
CA ALA A 301 -5.50 -8.40 -19.59
C ALA A 301 -4.65 -9.68 -19.80
N GLN A 302 -3.98 -9.74 -20.95
CA GLN A 302 -3.31 -10.94 -21.47
C GLN A 302 -2.16 -10.59 -22.43
N SER A 303 -0.95 -10.46 -21.90
CA SER A 303 0.22 -10.06 -22.70
C SER A 303 0.55 -11.02 -23.86
N SER A 304 0.24 -12.32 -23.72
CA SER A 304 0.43 -13.30 -24.80
C SER A 304 -0.57 -13.14 -25.94
N LEU A 305 -1.83 -12.82 -25.63
CA LEU A 305 -2.85 -12.47 -26.61
C LEU A 305 -2.49 -11.16 -27.31
N ALA A 306 -2.04 -10.14 -26.57
CA ALA A 306 -1.60 -8.87 -27.15
C ALA A 306 -0.43 -9.08 -28.14
N THR A 307 0.59 -9.86 -27.75
CA THR A 307 1.71 -10.18 -28.64
C THR A 307 1.23 -10.90 -29.90
N PHE A 308 0.27 -11.81 -29.78
CA PHE A 308 -0.27 -12.50 -30.94
C PHE A 308 -1.06 -11.56 -31.85
N LEU A 309 -2.07 -10.87 -31.32
CA LEU A 309 -2.98 -10.00 -32.09
C LEU A 309 -2.25 -8.82 -32.75
N PHE A 310 -1.32 -8.18 -32.03
CA PHE A 310 -0.69 -6.94 -32.49
C PHE A 310 0.68 -7.14 -33.15
N SER A 311 1.31 -8.31 -33.04
CA SER A 311 2.68 -8.53 -33.57
C SER A 311 2.86 -9.80 -34.38
N THR A 312 1.97 -10.80 -34.25
CA THR A 312 2.16 -12.12 -34.89
C THR A 312 1.11 -12.40 -35.96
N LEU A 313 -0.15 -12.06 -35.69
CA LEU A 313 -1.26 -12.24 -36.62
C LEU A 313 -1.29 -11.07 -37.59
N ASP A 314 -1.30 -11.40 -38.88
CA ASP A 314 -1.39 -10.39 -39.93
C ASP A 314 -2.84 -9.91 -40.11
N SER A 315 -3.06 -8.86 -40.89
CA SER A 315 -4.38 -8.30 -41.13
C SER A 315 -4.98 -8.73 -42.46
N TYR A 316 -6.31 -8.64 -42.56
CA TYR A 316 -7.01 -8.83 -43.83
C TYR A 316 -6.51 -7.85 -44.91
N ASP A 317 -6.13 -6.62 -44.53
CA ASP A 317 -5.59 -5.64 -45.47
C ASP A 317 -4.26 -6.07 -46.06
N SER A 318 -3.33 -6.52 -45.21
CA SER A 318 -2.02 -7.02 -45.62
C SER A 318 -2.15 -8.27 -46.49
N TYR A 319 -3.06 -9.18 -46.13
CA TYR A 319 -3.39 -10.34 -46.94
C TYR A 319 -3.88 -9.98 -48.35
N LEU A 320 -4.68 -8.91 -48.50
CA LEU A 320 -5.12 -8.45 -49.82
C LEU A 320 -3.98 -7.88 -50.66
N GLU A 321 -2.91 -7.40 -50.02
CA GLU A 321 -1.71 -6.87 -50.67
C GLU A 321 -0.70 -7.98 -51.03
N ASP A 322 -0.47 -8.95 -50.13
CA ASP A 322 0.39 -10.12 -50.33
C ASP A 322 -0.26 -11.43 -49.83
N PRO A 323 -0.97 -12.18 -50.69
CA PRO A 323 -1.62 -13.42 -50.31
C PRO A 323 -0.67 -14.61 -50.04
N GLU A 324 0.65 -14.49 -50.26
CA GLU A 324 1.56 -15.63 -50.31
C GLU A 324 2.15 -16.07 -48.95
N ASN A 325 2.02 -15.30 -47.85
CA ASN A 325 2.60 -15.70 -46.54
C ASN A 325 1.79 -15.43 -45.26
N ASP A 326 0.63 -14.79 -45.34
CA ASP A 326 0.08 -14.13 -44.13
C ASP A 326 -1.28 -14.69 -43.69
N SER A 327 -1.32 -15.29 -42.49
CA SER A 327 -2.56 -15.75 -41.86
C SER A 327 -3.20 -14.59 -41.11
N TRP A 328 -4.30 -14.08 -41.64
CA TRP A 328 -5.05 -12.95 -41.07
C TRP A 328 -6.13 -13.36 -40.05
N PHE A 329 -6.25 -14.67 -39.83
CA PHE A 329 -7.17 -15.27 -38.87
C PHE A 329 -6.54 -16.52 -38.23
N THR A 330 -7.14 -16.99 -37.15
CA THR A 330 -6.81 -18.26 -36.49
C THR A 330 -7.67 -19.40 -37.05
N TYR A 331 -7.06 -20.46 -37.58
CA TYR A 331 -7.82 -21.60 -38.10
C TYR A 331 -8.32 -22.58 -37.01
N GLU A 332 -7.85 -22.42 -35.76
CA GLU A 332 -8.27 -23.23 -34.61
C GLU A 332 -8.36 -22.38 -33.33
N PRO A 333 -9.08 -22.82 -32.29
CA PRO A 333 -9.11 -22.13 -31.01
C PRO A 333 -7.75 -22.21 -30.32
N VAL A 334 -7.15 -21.06 -30.03
CA VAL A 334 -5.82 -20.97 -29.38
C VAL A 334 -5.97 -20.49 -27.95
N ARG A 335 -5.28 -21.14 -27.01
CA ARG A 335 -5.24 -20.71 -25.61
C ARG A 335 -4.22 -19.60 -25.42
N TYR A 336 -4.66 -18.48 -24.86
CA TYR A 336 -3.78 -17.43 -24.34
C TYR A 336 -3.98 -17.38 -22.82
N ALA A 337 -2.97 -17.81 -22.06
CA ALA A 337 -3.06 -17.83 -20.61
C ALA A 337 -2.63 -16.47 -20.04
N GLY A 338 -3.50 -15.85 -19.25
CA GLY A 338 -3.21 -14.71 -18.37
C GLY A 338 -3.05 -15.14 -16.91
N ALA A 339 -2.95 -14.17 -16.00
CA ALA A 339 -2.86 -14.44 -14.56
C ALA A 339 -4.14 -15.08 -14.00
N SER A 340 -5.31 -14.68 -14.53
CA SER A 340 -6.64 -15.12 -14.08
C SER A 340 -7.51 -15.67 -15.21
N ASP A 341 -7.03 -15.66 -16.46
CA ASP A 341 -7.79 -16.11 -17.62
C ASP A 341 -7.07 -17.27 -18.34
N THR A 342 -7.85 -18.30 -18.68
CA THR A 342 -7.38 -19.49 -19.41
C THR A 342 -8.19 -19.76 -20.67
N ALA A 343 -8.91 -18.75 -21.15
CA ALA A 343 -9.77 -18.80 -22.30
C ALA A 343 -9.02 -19.19 -23.59
N TYR A 344 -9.82 -19.69 -24.53
CA TYR A 344 -9.42 -19.95 -25.90
C TYR A 344 -10.00 -18.85 -26.76
N TYR A 345 -9.27 -18.47 -27.80
CA TYR A 345 -9.67 -17.41 -28.70
C TYR A 345 -9.66 -17.87 -30.14
N MET A 346 -10.62 -17.37 -30.90
CA MET A 346 -10.52 -17.28 -32.35
C MET A 346 -10.53 -15.81 -32.75
N ILE A 347 -9.60 -15.45 -33.62
CA ILE A 347 -9.32 -14.05 -33.97
C ILE A 347 -9.27 -13.94 -35.48
N LEU A 348 -9.88 -12.89 -36.02
CA LEU A 348 -9.76 -12.45 -37.40
C LEU A 348 -9.40 -10.96 -37.36
N LYS A 349 -8.19 -10.61 -37.78
CA LYS A 349 -7.68 -9.24 -37.72
C LYS A 349 -8.03 -8.54 -39.03
N LEU A 350 -8.71 -7.40 -38.92
CA LEU A 350 -9.26 -6.65 -40.04
C LEU A 350 -8.25 -5.61 -40.56
N THR A 351 -7.57 -4.91 -39.67
CA THR A 351 -6.61 -3.85 -40.03
C THR A 351 -5.27 -4.14 -39.43
N ASP A 352 -4.23 -3.73 -40.13
CA ASP A 352 -2.90 -3.76 -39.59
C ASP A 352 -2.66 -2.59 -38.64
N THR A 353 -1.71 -2.79 -37.74
CA THR A 353 -1.06 -1.69 -37.04
C THR A 353 -0.02 -1.14 -38.00
N VAL A 354 -0.42 -0.32 -38.97
CA VAL A 354 0.52 0.22 -39.97
C VAL A 354 1.52 1.11 -39.23
N LYS A 355 2.68 0.54 -38.93
CA LYS A 355 3.86 1.28 -38.47
C LYS A 355 4.74 1.57 -39.66
N VAL A 356 5.40 2.71 -39.60
CA VAL A 356 6.46 3.01 -40.57
C VAL A 356 7.64 2.09 -40.27
N ASP A 357 8.20 1.46 -41.30
CA ASP A 357 9.43 0.68 -41.14
C ASP A 357 10.61 1.62 -40.94
N LEU A 358 11.26 1.52 -39.77
CA LEU A 358 12.44 2.30 -39.40
C LEU A 358 13.75 1.50 -39.55
N SER A 359 13.74 0.36 -40.24
CA SER A 359 14.94 -0.49 -40.37
C SER A 359 16.11 0.18 -41.11
N ASP A 360 15.82 1.15 -41.98
CA ASP A 360 16.79 1.98 -42.69
C ASP A 360 16.93 3.41 -42.09
N PHE A 361 16.30 3.70 -40.95
CA PHE A 361 16.36 5.01 -40.30
C PHE A 361 17.77 5.33 -39.78
N ASP A 362 18.19 6.58 -39.98
CA ASP A 362 19.48 7.11 -39.53
C ASP A 362 19.25 8.45 -38.82
N ALA A 363 19.33 8.43 -37.48
CA ALA A 363 19.13 9.59 -36.61
C ALA A 363 20.09 10.76 -36.90
N ASP A 364 21.23 10.53 -37.57
CA ASP A 364 22.15 11.61 -37.93
C ASP A 364 21.70 12.41 -39.17
N THR A 365 20.76 11.87 -39.97
CA THR A 365 20.45 12.42 -41.30
C THR A 365 18.97 12.56 -41.62
N GLU A 366 18.11 11.91 -40.85
CA GLU A 366 16.66 11.91 -41.02
C GLU A 366 15.98 12.53 -39.79
N ASP A 367 14.76 13.05 -39.97
CA ASP A 367 13.95 13.63 -38.89
C ASP A 367 12.82 12.64 -38.59
N LEU A 368 12.95 11.93 -37.46
CA LEU A 368 11.99 10.89 -37.09
C LEU A 368 10.57 11.44 -36.97
N ALA A 369 10.38 12.65 -36.44
CA ALA A 369 9.06 13.26 -36.26
C ALA A 369 8.36 13.51 -37.62
N THR A 370 9.13 13.73 -38.70
CA THR A 370 8.57 13.80 -40.05
C THR A 370 8.14 12.43 -40.59
N ILE A 371 8.75 11.34 -40.11
CA ILE A 371 8.49 9.96 -40.54
C ILE A 371 7.29 9.37 -39.81
N ILE A 372 7.28 9.42 -38.46
CA ILE A 372 6.22 8.82 -37.62
C ILE A 372 5.14 9.82 -37.19
N THR A 373 5.24 11.08 -37.63
CA THR A 373 4.46 12.26 -37.20
C THR A 373 4.89 12.84 -35.86
N GLN A 374 4.75 14.16 -35.71
CA GLN A 374 5.12 14.88 -34.48
C GLN A 374 4.31 14.41 -33.28
N ASP A 375 3.01 14.15 -33.45
CA ASP A 375 2.13 13.74 -32.34
C ASP A 375 2.60 12.40 -31.73
N VAL A 376 2.97 11.43 -32.56
CA VAL A 376 3.49 10.12 -32.10
C VAL A 376 4.89 10.25 -31.50
N TYR A 377 5.72 11.12 -32.08
CA TYR A 377 7.05 11.41 -31.53
C TYR A 377 6.94 11.98 -30.11
N ASP A 378 6.13 13.01 -29.92
CA ASP A 378 5.92 13.67 -28.63
C ASP A 378 5.30 12.71 -27.60
N GLU A 379 4.37 11.85 -28.02
CA GLU A 379 3.78 10.79 -27.19
C GLU A 379 4.87 9.83 -26.66
N ILE A 380 5.76 9.37 -27.53
CA ILE A 380 6.84 8.44 -27.14
C ILE A 380 7.86 9.13 -26.24
N VAL A 381 8.23 10.38 -26.53
CA VAL A 381 9.13 11.15 -25.66
C VAL A 381 8.52 11.30 -24.27
N ALA A 382 7.25 11.69 -24.18
CA ALA A 382 6.55 11.82 -22.89
C ALA A 382 6.50 10.50 -22.12
N GLU A 383 6.27 9.37 -22.79
CA GLU A 383 6.25 8.05 -22.17
C GLU A 383 7.65 7.60 -21.71
N LEU A 384 8.71 7.88 -22.48
CA LEU A 384 10.09 7.61 -22.06
C LEU A 384 10.49 8.46 -20.85
N VAL A 385 10.13 9.75 -20.83
CA VAL A 385 10.33 10.63 -19.66
C VAL A 385 9.60 10.05 -18.45
N LYS A 386 8.31 9.71 -18.60
CA LYS A 386 7.49 9.13 -17.53
C LYS A 386 8.10 7.84 -16.97
N GLN A 387 8.62 6.95 -17.81
CA GLN A 387 9.28 5.72 -17.38
C GLN A 387 10.53 5.98 -16.54
N GLN A 388 11.33 6.98 -16.90
CA GLN A 388 12.50 7.38 -16.12
C GLN A 388 12.11 8.03 -14.80
N LEU A 389 11.15 8.97 -14.80
CA LEU A 389 10.65 9.61 -13.58
C LEU A 389 10.01 8.62 -12.61
N ALA A 390 9.37 7.56 -13.11
CA ALA A 390 8.82 6.47 -12.31
C ALA A 390 9.90 5.55 -11.70
N THR A 391 11.15 5.63 -12.16
CA THR A 391 12.25 4.83 -11.61
C THR A 391 12.67 5.38 -10.24
N SER A 392 12.59 4.53 -9.21
CA SER A 392 12.94 4.89 -7.85
C SER A 392 14.35 5.50 -7.78
N SER A 393 14.47 6.64 -7.08
CA SER A 393 15.71 7.40 -6.92
C SER A 393 16.29 8.05 -8.18
N PHE A 394 15.61 7.99 -9.34
CA PHE A 394 16.14 8.60 -10.56
C PHE A 394 16.29 10.12 -10.41
N VAL A 395 15.20 10.80 -10.05
CA VAL A 395 15.19 12.25 -9.80
C VAL A 395 16.16 12.62 -8.70
N SER A 396 16.13 11.94 -7.55
CA SER A 396 17.01 12.26 -6.42
C SER A 396 18.50 12.12 -6.77
N ASN A 397 18.87 11.10 -7.56
CA ASN A 397 20.24 10.92 -8.03
C ASN A 397 20.68 12.02 -9.00
N ARG A 398 19.84 12.41 -9.97
CA ARG A 398 20.17 13.50 -10.90
C ARG A 398 20.35 14.83 -10.15
N ILE A 399 19.46 15.14 -9.20
CA ILE A 399 19.61 16.35 -8.38
C ILE A 399 20.86 16.25 -7.48
N ALA A 400 21.23 15.06 -6.98
CA ALA A 400 22.47 14.89 -6.23
C ALA A 400 23.73 15.14 -7.07
N GLU A 401 23.73 14.73 -8.35
CA GLU A 401 24.82 15.04 -9.28
C GLU A 401 24.96 16.54 -9.52
N VAL A 402 23.85 17.26 -9.68
CA VAL A 402 23.86 18.73 -9.76
C VAL A 402 24.49 19.34 -8.52
N ARG A 403 24.11 18.89 -7.32
CA ARG A 403 24.75 19.36 -6.08
C ARG A 403 26.27 19.10 -6.09
N ALA A 404 26.70 17.94 -6.57
CA ALA A 404 28.11 17.60 -6.69
C ALA A 404 28.86 18.50 -7.69
N GLU A 405 28.25 18.85 -8.83
CA GLU A 405 28.81 19.80 -9.81
C GLU A 405 29.02 21.20 -9.22
N HIS A 406 28.13 21.61 -8.32
CA HIS A 406 28.20 22.85 -7.54
C HIS A 406 29.09 22.75 -6.29
N GLY A 407 29.85 21.65 -6.15
CA GLY A 407 30.82 21.45 -5.08
C GLY A 407 30.17 21.34 -3.69
N PHE A 408 28.97 20.75 -3.60
CA PHE A 408 28.26 20.56 -2.34
C PHE A 408 29.04 19.66 -1.38
N ILE A 409 29.37 20.20 -0.21
CA ILE A 409 30.06 19.50 0.88
C ILE A 409 29.28 19.71 2.17
N VAL A 410 28.84 18.62 2.78
CA VAL A 410 28.25 18.59 4.13
C VAL A 410 29.37 18.49 5.16
N LYS A 411 29.44 19.49 6.04
CA LYS A 411 30.43 19.65 7.11
C LYS A 411 29.98 19.05 8.46
N ASP A 412 28.70 18.76 8.63
CA ASP A 412 28.25 17.91 9.75
C ASP A 412 28.48 16.45 9.36
N TYR A 413 29.30 15.73 10.13
CA TYR A 413 29.65 14.34 9.86
C TYR A 413 28.42 13.42 9.78
N TYR A 414 27.47 13.58 10.70
CA TYR A 414 26.31 12.71 10.80
C TYR A 414 25.32 12.97 9.65
N LEU A 415 25.07 14.24 9.34
CA LEU A 415 24.27 14.59 8.14
C LEU A 415 24.98 14.17 6.84
N GLY A 416 26.32 14.15 6.83
CA GLY A 416 27.11 13.59 5.74
C GLY A 416 26.90 12.09 5.58
N VAL A 417 26.87 11.34 6.68
CA VAL A 417 26.54 9.90 6.69
C VAL A 417 25.13 9.66 6.13
N ASP A 418 24.15 10.46 6.56
CA ASP A 418 22.79 10.38 6.02
C ASP A 418 22.76 10.71 4.53
N TYR A 419 23.48 11.74 4.10
CA TYR A 419 23.53 12.11 2.69
C TYR A 419 24.23 11.05 1.83
N GLN A 420 25.26 10.38 2.35
CA GLN A 420 25.91 9.26 1.66
C GLN A 420 24.95 8.08 1.44
N SER A 421 23.99 7.87 2.35
CA SER A 421 22.94 6.88 2.17
C SER A 421 21.98 7.23 1.03
N ILE A 422 21.75 8.52 0.79
CA ILE A 422 20.93 9.06 -0.32
C ILE A 422 21.71 9.03 -1.64
N TYR A 423 22.97 9.43 -1.61
CA TYR A 423 23.85 9.49 -2.79
C TYR A 423 25.18 8.78 -2.52
N THR A 424 25.28 7.54 -2.99
CA THR A 424 26.47 6.68 -2.80
C THR A 424 27.76 7.24 -3.42
N GLY A 425 27.66 8.22 -4.34
CA GLY A 425 28.80 8.93 -4.90
C GLY A 425 29.38 10.02 -3.98
N TYR A 426 28.74 10.31 -2.85
CA TYR A 426 29.20 11.30 -1.89
C TYR A 426 30.38 10.81 -1.05
N GLU A 427 31.42 11.62 -0.97
CA GLU A 427 32.56 11.41 -0.08
C GLU A 427 32.36 12.22 1.22
N LEU A 428 32.49 11.54 2.36
CA LEU A 428 32.33 12.16 3.68
C LEU A 428 33.45 13.18 3.97
N ASP A 429 33.09 14.30 4.59
CA ASP A 429 34.04 15.26 5.13
C ASP A 429 34.46 14.83 6.55
N GLU A 430 35.74 14.48 6.73
CA GLU A 430 36.29 14.04 8.02
C GLU A 430 36.82 15.19 8.89
N ASP A 431 36.92 16.42 8.35
CA ASP A 431 37.45 17.57 9.07
C ASP A 431 36.35 18.28 9.89
N GLY A 432 35.17 18.45 9.29
CA GLY A 432 34.02 19.13 9.89
C GLY A 432 34.18 20.64 10.05
N ASN A 433 33.26 21.28 10.77
CA ASN A 433 33.30 22.71 11.08
C ASN A 433 32.49 23.02 12.35
N ALA A 434 32.87 24.06 13.11
CA ALA A 434 32.20 24.41 14.36
C ALA A 434 30.81 25.07 14.18
N SER A 435 30.54 25.71 13.03
CA SER A 435 29.27 26.43 12.80
C SER A 435 28.69 26.24 11.41
N ILE A 436 29.50 25.88 10.41
CA ILE A 436 29.06 25.68 9.03
C ILE A 436 28.60 24.23 8.86
N VAL A 437 27.37 24.02 8.42
CA VAL A 437 26.78 22.70 8.16
C VAL A 437 27.02 22.24 6.73
N ALA A 438 27.01 23.15 5.75
CA ALA A 438 27.29 22.81 4.36
C ALA A 438 27.86 23.98 3.56
N ILE A 439 28.52 23.66 2.45
CA ILE A 439 29.12 24.62 1.52
C ILE A 439 28.79 24.19 0.09
N PHE A 440 28.45 25.13 -0.79
CA PHE A 440 28.34 24.95 -2.25
C PHE A 440 28.53 26.31 -2.94
N ASP A 441 29.12 26.40 -4.13
CA ASP A 441 29.28 27.67 -4.88
C ASP A 441 29.82 28.89 -4.07
N GLU A 442 30.66 28.66 -3.06
CA GLU A 442 31.13 29.68 -2.09
C GLU A 442 30.07 30.18 -1.08
N GLU A 443 28.83 29.69 -1.15
CA GLU A 443 27.79 29.87 -0.13
C GLU A 443 28.05 28.94 1.07
N GLU A 444 27.80 29.45 2.28
CA GLU A 444 27.94 28.72 3.53
C GLU A 444 26.57 28.65 4.21
N ILE A 445 26.12 27.46 4.58
CA ILE A 445 24.93 27.28 5.42
C ILE A 445 25.39 27.05 6.86
N THR A 446 24.96 27.90 7.78
CA THR A 446 25.26 27.75 9.21
C THR A 446 24.22 26.90 9.94
N ALA A 447 24.58 26.40 11.13
CA ALA A 447 23.66 25.65 11.99
C ALA A 447 22.42 26.47 12.39
N ASP A 448 22.61 27.76 12.68
CA ASP A 448 21.52 28.69 13.00
C ASP A 448 20.57 28.89 11.82
N GLU A 449 21.09 29.03 10.60
CA GLU A 449 20.28 29.19 9.38
C GLU A 449 19.49 27.93 9.05
N LEU A 450 20.11 26.75 9.20
CA LEU A 450 19.43 25.48 8.98
C LEU A 450 18.29 25.28 9.99
N LEU A 451 18.53 25.56 11.29
CA LEU A 451 17.48 25.47 12.30
C LEU A 451 16.36 26.47 12.02
N ALA A 452 16.69 27.72 11.67
CA ALA A 452 15.69 28.73 11.35
C ALA A 452 14.86 28.33 10.11
N PHE A 453 15.49 27.73 9.10
CA PHE A 453 14.79 27.20 7.93
C PHE A 453 13.80 26.10 8.33
N ALA A 454 14.26 25.10 9.08
CA ALA A 454 13.45 23.98 9.54
C ALA A 454 12.28 24.43 10.43
N MET A 455 12.53 25.31 11.40
CA MET A 455 11.49 25.79 12.33
C MET A 455 10.37 26.60 11.66
N ASN A 456 10.68 27.29 10.55
CA ASN A 456 9.67 27.98 9.73
C ASN A 456 8.81 27.01 8.90
N LYS A 457 9.25 25.75 8.73
CA LYS A 457 8.50 24.70 8.03
C LYS A 457 7.72 23.84 9.01
N ASN A 458 8.39 23.21 9.96
CA ASN A 458 7.77 22.21 10.82
C ASN A 458 8.19 22.30 12.30
N GLY A 459 8.21 23.53 12.84
CA GLY A 459 8.59 23.74 14.24
C GLY A 459 7.74 22.94 15.24
N GLY A 460 6.47 22.66 14.93
CA GLY A 460 5.57 21.90 15.81
C GLY A 460 6.03 20.46 16.00
N LEU A 461 6.36 19.77 14.91
CA LEU A 461 6.83 18.38 14.96
C LEU A 461 8.18 18.27 15.67
N TYR A 462 9.12 19.15 15.33
CA TYR A 462 10.45 19.12 15.97
C TYR A 462 10.36 19.45 17.46
N SER A 463 9.46 20.36 17.87
CA SER A 463 9.21 20.66 19.30
C SER A 463 8.68 19.44 20.04
N LEU A 464 7.79 18.69 19.39
CA LEU A 464 7.20 17.48 19.93
C LEU A 464 8.26 16.40 20.14
N TYR A 465 9.10 16.13 19.12
CA TYR A 465 10.21 15.19 19.26
C TYR A 465 11.22 15.64 20.31
N ALA A 466 11.56 16.94 20.35
CA ALA A 466 12.49 17.55 21.30
C ALA A 466 12.08 17.45 22.77
N ALA A 467 10.79 17.26 23.06
CA ALA A 467 10.29 17.26 24.43
C ALA A 467 10.07 15.85 25.02
N GLN A 468 9.94 14.81 24.18
CA GLN A 468 9.58 13.45 24.59
C GLN A 468 10.40 12.91 25.77
N PHE A 469 11.74 12.94 25.67
CA PHE A 469 12.65 12.39 26.69
C PHE A 469 12.54 13.19 27.99
N ALA A 470 12.64 14.52 27.92
CA ALA A 470 12.59 15.38 29.09
C ALA A 470 11.30 15.18 29.90
N PHE A 471 10.17 14.97 29.22
CA PHE A 471 8.90 14.66 29.87
C PHE A 471 8.86 13.29 30.52
N VAL A 472 9.17 12.20 29.79
CA VAL A 472 9.11 10.85 30.38
C VAL A 472 10.15 10.67 31.49
N PHE A 473 11.29 11.36 31.37
CA PHE A 473 12.33 11.41 32.40
C PHE A 473 11.83 12.12 33.66
N ASP A 474 11.29 13.34 33.55
CA ASP A 474 10.74 14.09 34.71
C ASP A 474 9.62 13.31 35.41
N MET A 475 8.78 12.61 34.63
CA MET A 475 7.64 11.86 35.18
C MET A 475 8.04 10.59 35.91
N HIS A 476 8.92 9.76 35.33
CA HIS A 476 9.08 8.36 35.77
C HIS A 476 10.52 7.93 36.03
N PHE A 477 11.52 8.79 35.83
CA PHE A 477 12.91 8.39 36.10
C PHE A 477 13.10 7.91 37.54
N ALA A 478 12.56 8.64 38.52
CA ALA A 478 12.67 8.28 39.93
C ALA A 478 11.96 6.96 40.27
N ASP A 479 10.84 6.66 39.61
CA ASP A 479 10.07 5.44 39.82
C ASP A 479 10.84 4.18 39.44
N VAL A 480 11.72 4.30 38.43
CA VAL A 480 12.46 3.16 37.86
C VAL A 480 13.91 3.10 38.36
N TYR A 481 14.59 4.24 38.42
CA TYR A 481 16.04 4.32 38.63
C TYR A 481 16.44 4.79 40.04
N CYS A 482 15.47 5.05 40.93
CA CYS A 482 15.74 5.57 42.28
C CYS A 482 15.02 4.77 43.38
N THR A 483 14.80 3.47 43.17
CA THR A 483 13.97 2.61 44.03
C THR A 483 14.58 2.26 45.40
N VAL A 484 15.89 2.46 45.58
CA VAL A 484 16.64 1.97 46.75
C VAL A 484 17.19 3.09 47.67
N ASP A 485 17.34 4.31 47.16
CA ASP A 485 18.02 5.42 47.85
C ASP A 485 17.08 6.53 48.35
N GLU A 486 17.45 7.19 49.46
CA GLU A 486 16.70 8.33 50.02
C GLU A 486 16.79 9.60 49.16
N THR A 487 17.79 9.69 48.28
CA THR A 487 17.99 10.79 47.32
C THR A 487 18.21 10.20 45.94
N CYS A 488 17.33 10.54 45.01
CA CYS A 488 17.45 10.11 43.62
C CYS A 488 18.67 10.77 42.97
N ASP A 489 19.64 9.96 42.55
CA ASP A 489 20.76 10.43 41.72
C ASP A 489 20.32 10.42 40.26
N THR A 490 20.08 11.60 39.69
CA THR A 490 19.68 11.75 38.28
C THR A 490 20.88 11.80 37.35
N ASP A 491 22.11 11.85 37.88
CA ASP A 491 23.32 11.76 37.08
C ASP A 491 23.54 10.31 36.65
N LEU A 492 23.38 10.05 35.36
CA LEU A 492 23.45 8.71 34.77
C LEU A 492 24.85 8.11 34.86
N GLU A 493 25.90 8.93 35.02
CA GLU A 493 27.27 8.45 35.19
C GLU A 493 27.53 7.94 36.62
N THR A 494 26.75 8.38 37.60
CA THR A 494 26.95 8.03 39.02
C THR A 494 25.81 7.21 39.61
N ASN A 495 24.66 7.14 38.95
CA ASN A 495 23.53 6.30 39.34
C ASN A 495 23.90 4.81 39.22
N ASP A 496 23.69 4.06 40.30
CA ASP A 496 24.04 2.64 40.43
C ASP A 496 22.81 1.71 40.47
N SER A 497 21.68 2.17 39.93
CA SER A 497 20.46 1.38 39.83
C SER A 497 20.65 0.08 39.05
N GLU A 498 19.96 -0.97 39.49
CA GLU A 498 19.99 -2.28 38.83
C GLU A 498 19.56 -2.18 37.36
N LYS A 499 18.61 -1.28 37.06
CA LYS A 499 18.13 -1.07 35.69
C LYS A 499 19.19 -0.47 34.76
N LEU A 500 20.04 0.45 35.24
CA LEU A 500 21.18 0.93 34.43
C LEU A 500 22.20 -0.18 34.16
N ALA A 501 22.47 -1.03 35.16
CA ALA A 501 23.35 -2.18 34.96
C ALA A 501 22.81 -3.17 33.91
N GLU A 502 21.49 -3.39 33.86
CA GLU A 502 20.85 -4.17 32.80
C GLU A 502 21.02 -3.55 31.40
N HIS A 503 20.94 -2.22 31.30
CA HIS A 503 21.16 -1.50 30.04
C HIS A 503 22.61 -1.63 29.55
N GLU A 504 23.58 -1.54 30.46
CA GLU A 504 25.00 -1.78 30.15
C GLU A 504 25.24 -3.21 29.64
N GLU A 505 24.62 -4.22 30.26
CA GLU A 505 24.72 -5.61 29.81
C GLU A 505 24.07 -5.82 28.43
N THR A 506 22.93 -5.17 28.20
CA THR A 506 22.22 -5.18 26.91
C THR A 506 23.07 -4.55 25.82
N LEU A 507 23.70 -3.39 26.09
CA LEU A 507 24.61 -2.73 25.15
C LEU A 507 25.84 -3.61 24.84
N ALA A 508 26.44 -4.24 25.86
CA ALA A 508 27.57 -5.14 25.68
C ALA A 508 27.21 -6.35 24.80
N THR A 509 26.00 -6.87 24.95
CA THR A 509 25.45 -7.94 24.10
C THR A 509 25.23 -7.46 22.67
N LEU A 510 24.65 -6.27 22.48
CA LEU A 510 24.47 -5.66 21.17
C LEU A 510 25.80 -5.48 20.44
N LYS A 511 26.82 -4.96 21.14
CA LYS A 511 28.17 -4.79 20.61
C LYS A 511 28.81 -6.12 20.20
N THR A 512 28.67 -7.14 21.05
CA THR A 512 29.15 -8.50 20.76
C THR A 512 28.48 -9.07 19.51
N ASN A 513 27.17 -8.85 19.35
CA ASN A 513 26.42 -9.30 18.17
C ASN A 513 26.85 -8.56 16.91
N PHE A 514 27.05 -7.23 17.00
CA PHE A 514 27.56 -6.42 15.90
C PHE A 514 28.95 -6.90 15.45
N GLU A 515 29.89 -7.11 16.37
CA GLU A 515 31.25 -7.58 16.09
C GLU A 515 31.28 -8.96 15.41
N GLN A 516 30.25 -9.78 15.62
CA GLN A 516 30.08 -11.09 14.98
C GLN A 516 29.33 -11.03 13.64
N SER A 517 28.73 -9.89 13.31
CA SER A 517 27.93 -9.69 12.10
C SER A 517 28.76 -9.28 10.89
N SER A 518 28.16 -9.27 9.70
CA SER A 518 28.77 -8.70 8.50
C SER A 518 28.93 -7.18 8.56
N TYR A 519 28.16 -6.48 9.39
CA TYR A 519 28.19 -5.03 9.49
C TYR A 519 29.51 -4.49 10.04
N ALA A 520 30.19 -5.25 10.91
CA ALA A 520 31.50 -4.88 11.44
C ALA A 520 32.61 -4.77 10.37
N SER A 521 32.36 -5.25 9.14
CA SER A 521 33.27 -5.06 8.01
C SER A 521 33.04 -3.77 7.22
N LEU A 522 31.89 -3.13 7.42
CA LEU A 522 31.44 -1.95 6.68
C LEU A 522 31.42 -0.69 7.54
N TYR A 523 31.07 -0.84 8.81
CA TYR A 523 30.83 0.26 9.74
C TYR A 523 31.64 0.07 11.01
N THR A 524 31.94 1.19 11.68
CA THR A 524 32.31 1.21 13.10
C THR A 524 31.07 0.95 13.96
N PHE A 525 31.26 0.61 15.23
CA PHE A 525 30.11 0.38 16.13
C PHE A 525 29.30 1.66 16.33
N ALA A 526 29.92 2.83 16.38
CA ALA A 526 29.23 4.10 16.55
C ALA A 526 28.41 4.50 15.31
N GLU A 527 28.94 4.28 14.09
CA GLU A 527 28.16 4.45 12.87
C GLU A 527 26.98 3.48 12.81
N TYR A 528 27.18 2.24 13.26
CA TYR A 528 26.09 1.28 13.40
C TYR A 528 25.03 1.75 14.40
N LEU A 529 25.43 2.29 15.56
CA LEU A 529 24.50 2.85 16.53
C LEU A 529 23.73 4.04 15.97
N TYR A 530 24.39 4.93 15.21
CA TYR A 530 23.76 6.07 14.58
C TYR A 530 22.77 5.64 13.50
N LEU A 531 23.17 4.75 12.59
CA LEU A 531 22.33 4.31 11.48
C LEU A 531 21.16 3.42 11.93
N ALA A 532 21.36 2.57 12.95
CA ALA A 532 20.33 1.64 13.41
C ALA A 532 19.42 2.24 14.49
N TYR A 533 19.95 3.16 15.30
CA TYR A 533 19.28 3.65 16.49
C TYR A 533 19.46 5.15 16.69
N GLY A 534 19.92 5.98 15.73
CA GLY A 534 20.10 7.43 15.92
C GLY A 534 21.08 7.87 17.03
N ALA A 535 21.73 6.92 17.72
CA ALA A 535 22.59 7.19 18.86
C ALA A 535 24.03 7.44 18.41
N LYS A 536 24.59 8.60 18.79
CA LYS A 536 25.92 9.04 18.35
C LYS A 536 27.07 8.38 19.11
N SER A 537 26.76 7.76 20.25
CA SER A 537 27.72 7.09 21.13
C SER A 537 27.06 5.98 21.93
N GLU A 538 27.90 5.13 22.55
CA GLU A 538 27.46 4.12 23.52
C GLU A 538 26.73 4.75 24.72
N ALA A 539 27.18 5.92 25.18
CA ALA A 539 26.54 6.66 26.25
C ALA A 539 25.16 7.18 25.83
N ASP A 540 25.02 7.69 24.60
CA ASP A 540 23.72 8.13 24.08
C ASP A 540 22.72 6.98 23.96
N MET A 541 23.20 5.80 23.58
CA MET A 541 22.36 4.60 23.49
C MET A 541 21.73 4.25 24.83
N ILE A 542 22.52 4.27 25.91
CA ILE A 542 21.99 4.04 27.27
C ILE A 542 21.10 5.20 27.68
N ASN A 543 21.66 6.41 27.66
CA ASN A 543 21.04 7.57 28.29
C ASN A 543 19.71 7.96 27.66
N LYS A 544 19.50 7.65 26.37
CA LYS A 544 18.39 8.23 25.61
C LYS A 544 17.54 7.20 24.94
N PHE A 545 18.13 6.18 24.32
CA PHE A 545 17.33 5.12 23.71
C PHE A 545 16.78 4.18 24.78
N TYR A 546 17.65 3.50 25.54
CA TYR A 546 17.19 2.52 26.53
C TYR A 546 16.37 3.13 27.67
N ILE A 547 16.80 4.28 28.20
CA ILE A 547 16.04 4.95 29.27
C ILE A 547 14.66 5.38 28.76
N LYS A 548 14.57 6.09 27.62
CA LYS A 548 13.27 6.51 27.06
C LYS A 548 12.36 5.31 26.79
N SER A 549 12.85 4.27 26.13
CA SER A 549 12.07 3.06 25.85
C SER A 549 11.59 2.35 27.12
N THR A 550 12.35 2.45 28.21
CA THR A 550 11.95 1.91 29.52
C THR A 550 10.87 2.76 30.19
N LEU A 551 10.95 4.10 30.07
CA LEU A 551 10.04 5.04 30.74
C LEU A 551 8.73 5.27 29.96
N GLN A 552 8.75 5.17 28.64
CA GLN A 552 7.59 5.42 27.77
C GLN A 552 6.34 4.61 28.17
N PRO A 553 6.41 3.29 28.44
CA PRO A 553 5.23 2.51 28.84
C PRO A 553 4.55 3.04 30.11
N TYR A 554 5.30 3.62 31.05
CA TYR A 554 4.74 4.23 32.27
C TYR A 554 3.93 5.48 31.92
N ALA A 555 4.47 6.37 31.10
CA ALA A 555 3.77 7.58 30.66
C ALA A 555 2.50 7.26 29.86
N VAL A 556 2.56 6.25 28.99
CA VAL A 556 1.39 5.73 28.26
C VAL A 556 0.33 5.20 29.23
N TYR A 557 0.73 4.37 30.20
CA TYR A 557 -0.20 3.82 31.19
C TYR A 557 -0.85 4.92 32.04
N ASP A 558 -0.10 5.93 32.47
CA ASP A 558 -0.62 7.10 33.18
C ASP A 558 -1.73 7.80 32.39
N ARG A 559 -1.59 7.91 31.05
CA ARG A 559 -2.67 8.45 30.21
C ARG A 559 -3.88 7.54 30.14
N ILE A 560 -3.68 6.23 30.00
CA ILE A 560 -4.75 5.24 29.93
C ILE A 560 -5.64 5.33 31.18
N ILE A 561 -5.02 5.50 32.36
CA ILE A 561 -5.74 5.58 33.64
C ILE A 561 -6.19 7.01 33.99
N ALA A 562 -5.73 8.03 33.26
CA ALA A 562 -6.04 9.43 33.53
C ALA A 562 -7.55 9.69 33.53
N ASN A 563 -7.96 10.70 34.32
CA ASN A 563 -9.35 11.13 34.44
C ASN A 563 -10.35 10.00 34.77
N ASP A 564 -9.92 9.02 35.57
CA ASP A 564 -10.70 7.82 35.91
C ASP A 564 -11.02 6.96 34.66
N TRP A 565 -9.97 6.62 33.91
CA TRP A 565 -10.02 5.77 32.73
C TRP A 565 -10.90 6.32 31.60
N ASP A 566 -10.88 7.64 31.39
CA ASP A 566 -11.76 8.32 30.44
C ASP A 566 -11.60 7.76 29.01
N LEU A 567 -10.36 7.66 28.51
CA LEU A 567 -10.05 7.08 27.19
C LEU A 567 -10.66 5.69 27.00
N LEU A 568 -10.49 4.81 28.00
CA LEU A 568 -11.06 3.47 27.96
C LEU A 568 -12.59 3.52 27.95
N ARG A 569 -13.21 4.37 28.76
CA ARG A 569 -14.67 4.41 28.96
C ARG A 569 -15.44 5.11 27.84
N THR A 570 -14.86 6.15 27.26
CA THR A 570 -15.57 7.03 26.31
C THR A 570 -15.24 6.73 24.86
N TYR A 571 -14.16 5.97 24.61
CA TYR A 571 -13.71 5.68 23.25
C TYR A 571 -13.50 4.18 23.05
N LEU A 572 -12.50 3.59 23.73
CA LEU A 572 -12.12 2.20 23.44
C LEU A 572 -13.22 1.17 23.75
N TYR A 573 -14.07 1.44 24.75
CA TYR A 573 -15.16 0.53 25.10
C TYR A 573 -16.27 0.46 24.04
N ASP A 574 -16.46 1.52 23.26
CA ASP A 574 -17.43 1.50 22.16
C ASP A 574 -16.89 0.65 21.00
N LEU A 575 -15.58 0.72 20.72
CA LEU A 575 -14.91 -0.17 19.75
C LEU A 575 -14.97 -1.64 20.18
N VAL A 576 -14.72 -1.93 21.46
CA VAL A 576 -14.86 -3.30 22.00
C VAL A 576 -16.29 -3.82 21.87
N GLN A 577 -17.31 -2.96 22.07
CA GLN A 577 -18.69 -3.35 21.86
C GLN A 577 -18.97 -3.67 20.39
N ASP A 578 -18.47 -2.85 19.47
CA ASP A 578 -18.65 -3.09 18.03
C ASP A 578 -17.98 -4.40 17.57
N TYR A 579 -16.75 -4.66 18.01
CA TYR A 579 -16.06 -5.93 17.72
C TYR A 579 -16.76 -7.14 18.32
N TYR A 580 -17.35 -6.95 19.50
CA TYR A 580 -18.19 -7.98 20.09
C TYR A 580 -19.45 -8.18 19.23
N ASP A 581 -20.18 -7.14 18.87
CA ASP A 581 -21.46 -7.26 18.17
C ASP A 581 -21.30 -7.84 16.75
N ASN A 582 -20.22 -7.49 16.05
CA ASN A 582 -19.91 -7.95 14.70
C ASN A 582 -19.02 -9.20 14.64
N TYR A 583 -18.81 -9.88 15.78
CA TYR A 583 -17.91 -11.03 15.85
C TYR A 583 -18.25 -12.14 14.85
N PHE A 584 -17.23 -12.59 14.12
CA PHE A 584 -17.22 -13.86 13.41
C PHE A 584 -15.81 -14.46 13.37
N SER A 585 -15.73 -15.78 13.16
CA SER A 585 -14.48 -16.48 12.84
C SER A 585 -14.79 -17.58 11.83
N LEU A 586 -14.41 -17.38 10.56
CA LEU A 586 -14.79 -18.25 9.45
C LEU A 586 -13.60 -18.57 8.54
N ASP A 587 -13.53 -19.81 8.07
CA ASP A 587 -12.71 -20.17 6.92
C ASP A 587 -13.58 -20.08 5.66
N VAL A 588 -13.29 -19.13 4.76
CA VAL A 588 -14.17 -18.77 3.64
C VAL A 588 -13.53 -19.04 2.30
N GLN A 589 -14.21 -19.84 1.49
CA GLN A 589 -13.99 -19.93 0.05
C GLN A 589 -15.15 -19.24 -0.68
N THR A 590 -14.83 -18.42 -1.67
CA THR A 590 -15.82 -17.70 -2.47
C THR A 590 -15.97 -18.30 -3.86
N LEU A 591 -17.18 -18.23 -4.40
CA LEU A 591 -17.49 -18.37 -5.81
C LEU A 591 -18.11 -17.06 -6.29
N GLN A 592 -17.38 -16.32 -7.12
CA GLN A 592 -17.82 -15.08 -7.75
C GLN A 592 -18.56 -15.39 -9.06
N ILE A 593 -19.73 -14.79 -9.23
CA ILE A 593 -20.50 -14.72 -10.46
C ILE A 593 -20.39 -13.30 -10.98
N TYR A 594 -19.78 -13.12 -12.14
CA TYR A 594 -19.53 -11.80 -12.71
C TYR A 594 -19.78 -11.77 -14.22
N VAL A 595 -19.74 -10.58 -14.79
CA VAL A 595 -19.76 -10.32 -16.24
C VAL A 595 -18.52 -9.50 -16.60
N ASP A 596 -18.08 -9.66 -17.84
CA ASP A 596 -16.91 -8.99 -18.45
C ASP A 596 -17.35 -8.67 -19.88
N ARG A 597 -18.12 -7.60 -20.05
CA ARG A 597 -18.88 -7.31 -21.29
C ARG A 597 -17.98 -6.74 -22.37
N ASP A 598 -16.90 -6.04 -22.01
CA ASP A 598 -15.92 -5.48 -22.92
C ASP A 598 -14.71 -6.41 -23.16
N GLU A 599 -14.56 -7.47 -22.36
CA GLU A 599 -13.45 -8.43 -22.44
C GLU A 599 -12.07 -7.77 -22.24
N ASP A 600 -12.01 -6.81 -21.33
CA ASP A 600 -10.77 -6.23 -20.82
C ASP A 600 -10.08 -7.14 -19.78
N GLY A 601 -10.75 -8.23 -19.38
CA GLY A 601 -10.22 -9.23 -18.45
C GLY A 601 -10.37 -8.86 -16.98
N VAL A 602 -11.06 -7.77 -16.68
CA VAL A 602 -11.54 -7.37 -15.36
C VAL A 602 -13.06 -7.62 -15.33
N ALA A 603 -13.64 -7.79 -14.14
CA ALA A 603 -15.09 -7.82 -14.03
C ALA A 603 -15.64 -6.40 -14.22
N ASP A 604 -16.77 -6.27 -14.93
CA ASP A 604 -17.47 -4.99 -15.01
C ASP A 604 -17.91 -4.55 -13.62
N ASP A 605 -18.00 -3.23 -13.39
CA ASP A 605 -18.63 -2.68 -12.19
C ASP A 605 -20.07 -3.18 -12.09
N TYR A 606 -20.34 -3.97 -11.06
CA TYR A 606 -21.57 -4.70 -10.88
C TYR A 606 -22.76 -3.77 -10.67
N GLU A 607 -22.61 -2.71 -9.88
CA GLU A 607 -23.69 -1.77 -9.59
C GLU A 607 -24.06 -0.98 -10.85
N LYS A 608 -23.07 -0.45 -11.55
CA LYS A 608 -23.24 0.25 -12.83
C LYS A 608 -23.85 -0.65 -13.89
N PHE A 609 -23.34 -1.88 -14.01
CA PHE A 609 -23.90 -2.86 -14.94
C PHE A 609 -25.38 -3.11 -14.66
N VAL A 610 -25.76 -3.39 -13.41
CA VAL A 610 -27.16 -3.65 -13.03
C VAL A 610 -28.05 -2.43 -13.26
N LEU A 611 -27.57 -1.22 -12.95
CA LEU A 611 -28.30 0.04 -13.17
C LEU A 611 -28.54 0.33 -14.66
N ASP A 612 -27.61 -0.05 -15.52
CA ASP A 612 -27.69 0.16 -16.97
C ASP A 612 -28.58 -0.88 -17.69
N LEU A 613 -29.03 -1.93 -16.99
CA LEU A 613 -29.92 -2.94 -17.56
C LEU A 613 -31.31 -2.39 -17.88
N ALA A 614 -31.79 -2.67 -19.08
CA ALA A 614 -33.16 -2.33 -19.49
C ALA A 614 -34.24 -3.13 -18.72
N ASP A 615 -33.91 -4.31 -18.20
CA ASP A 615 -34.81 -5.19 -17.43
C ASP A 615 -34.05 -5.88 -16.28
N GLU A 616 -33.86 -5.14 -15.20
CA GLU A 616 -33.21 -5.61 -13.97
C GLU A 616 -33.91 -6.85 -13.37
N ALA A 617 -35.25 -6.92 -13.45
CA ALA A 617 -36.02 -8.03 -12.88
C ALA A 617 -35.77 -9.35 -13.63
N ALA A 618 -35.61 -9.29 -14.95
CA ALA A 618 -35.23 -10.47 -15.75
C ALA A 618 -33.82 -10.95 -15.41
N TYR A 619 -32.89 -10.02 -15.17
CA TYR A 619 -31.53 -10.34 -14.74
C TYR A 619 -31.49 -11.03 -13.37
N HIS A 620 -32.14 -10.47 -12.35
CA HIS A 620 -32.17 -11.06 -11.01
C HIS A 620 -32.82 -12.44 -11.00
N LEU A 621 -33.85 -12.65 -11.84
CA LEU A 621 -34.44 -13.97 -12.02
C LEU A 621 -33.43 -14.95 -12.61
N LEU A 622 -32.69 -14.55 -13.64
CA LEU A 622 -31.67 -15.39 -14.26
C LEU A 622 -30.51 -15.71 -13.31
N LEU A 623 -30.06 -14.73 -12.51
CA LEU A 623 -29.03 -14.94 -11.50
C LEU A 623 -29.49 -15.92 -10.42
N SER A 624 -30.73 -15.80 -9.95
CA SER A 624 -31.33 -16.73 -9.00
C SER A 624 -31.48 -18.15 -9.57
N ASP A 625 -31.91 -18.27 -10.83
CA ASP A 625 -31.96 -19.57 -11.52
C ASP A 625 -30.54 -20.17 -11.67
N PHE A 626 -29.51 -19.34 -11.87
CA PHE A 626 -28.12 -19.79 -11.94
C PHE A 626 -27.62 -20.30 -10.58
N GLU A 627 -27.88 -19.54 -9.51
CA GLU A 627 -27.57 -19.95 -8.15
C GLU A 627 -28.20 -21.29 -7.79
N ILE A 628 -29.48 -21.50 -8.15
CA ILE A 628 -30.18 -22.79 -7.95
C ILE A 628 -29.47 -23.92 -8.70
N ALA A 629 -29.05 -23.68 -9.95
CA ALA A 629 -28.32 -24.68 -10.73
C ALA A 629 -26.94 -24.99 -10.13
N ILE A 630 -26.24 -23.97 -9.62
CA ILE A 630 -24.96 -24.12 -8.91
C ILE A 630 -25.15 -24.97 -7.66
N ARG A 631 -26.09 -24.63 -6.78
CA ARG A 631 -26.34 -25.37 -5.53
C ARG A 631 -26.77 -26.82 -5.82
N ALA A 632 -27.65 -27.02 -6.79
CA ALA A 632 -28.04 -28.36 -7.22
C ALA A 632 -26.84 -29.19 -7.74
N TYR A 633 -25.90 -28.56 -8.44
CA TYR A 633 -24.64 -29.23 -8.81
C TYR A 633 -23.81 -29.56 -7.58
N MET A 634 -23.64 -28.65 -6.62
CA MET A 634 -22.82 -28.93 -5.43
C MET A 634 -23.42 -30.07 -4.59
N ASP A 635 -24.74 -30.10 -4.41
CA ASP A 635 -25.48 -31.09 -3.61
C ASP A 635 -25.50 -32.52 -4.18
N GLU A 636 -25.09 -32.71 -5.44
CA GLU A 636 -25.11 -34.04 -6.08
C GLU A 636 -24.02 -34.99 -5.54
N ASP A 637 -22.90 -34.46 -5.04
CA ASP A 637 -21.75 -35.23 -4.56
C ASP A 637 -20.86 -34.38 -3.64
N ASP A 638 -20.69 -34.81 -2.39
CA ASP A 638 -19.88 -34.15 -1.34
C ASP A 638 -18.39 -33.97 -1.70
N THR A 639 -17.90 -34.55 -2.80
CA THR A 639 -16.54 -34.33 -3.32
C THR A 639 -16.43 -33.17 -4.30
N ARG A 640 -17.55 -32.52 -4.65
CA ARG A 640 -17.57 -31.38 -5.56
C ARG A 640 -17.05 -30.13 -4.88
N THR A 641 -16.12 -29.48 -5.55
CA THR A 641 -15.56 -28.18 -5.17
C THR A 641 -15.96 -27.12 -6.19
N PHE A 642 -15.81 -25.84 -5.85
CA PHE A 642 -15.98 -24.76 -6.83
C PHE A 642 -15.07 -24.91 -8.05
N ALA A 643 -13.86 -25.48 -7.90
CA ALA A 643 -13.01 -25.79 -9.05
C ALA A 643 -13.63 -26.86 -9.98
N ASN A 644 -14.34 -27.84 -9.42
CA ASN A 644 -15.07 -28.83 -10.22
C ASN A 644 -16.25 -28.19 -10.96
N LEU A 645 -17.01 -27.35 -10.28
CA LEU A 645 -18.12 -26.58 -10.86
C LEU A 645 -17.65 -25.70 -12.02
N ILE A 646 -16.63 -24.86 -11.80
CA ILE A 646 -16.05 -23.99 -12.82
C ILE A 646 -15.59 -24.82 -14.02
N SER A 647 -14.93 -25.97 -13.79
CA SER A 647 -14.54 -26.85 -14.89
C SER A 647 -15.75 -27.44 -15.62
N ALA A 648 -16.84 -27.78 -14.94
CA ALA A 648 -18.04 -28.34 -15.56
C ALA A 648 -18.77 -27.26 -16.38
N TYR A 649 -18.97 -26.09 -15.80
CA TYR A 649 -19.55 -24.91 -16.45
C TYR A 649 -18.75 -24.51 -17.69
N ASN A 650 -17.43 -24.35 -17.58
CA ASN A 650 -16.57 -23.94 -18.70
C ASN A 650 -16.57 -24.96 -19.85
N LYS A 651 -16.72 -26.26 -19.56
CA LYS A 651 -16.81 -27.34 -20.56
C LYS A 651 -18.21 -27.52 -21.17
N ALA A 652 -19.25 -27.03 -20.51
CA ALA A 652 -20.62 -27.16 -21.00
C ALA A 652 -20.81 -26.44 -22.34
N LYS A 653 -21.68 -26.97 -23.19
CA LYS A 653 -22.05 -26.32 -24.46
C LYS A 653 -22.99 -25.15 -24.18
N ARG A 654 -23.05 -24.16 -25.07
CA ARG A 654 -24.09 -23.10 -25.03
C ARG A 654 -25.53 -23.64 -25.19
N THR A 655 -25.68 -24.87 -25.68
CA THR A 655 -26.96 -25.60 -25.76
C THR A 655 -27.16 -26.61 -24.63
N ASP A 656 -26.28 -26.61 -23.63
CA ASP A 656 -26.42 -27.47 -22.46
C ASP A 656 -27.71 -27.14 -21.70
N ALA A 657 -28.43 -28.17 -21.27
CA ALA A 657 -29.74 -27.99 -20.64
C ALA A 657 -29.67 -27.37 -19.25
N THR A 658 -28.51 -27.40 -18.59
CA THR A 658 -28.28 -26.83 -17.25
C THR A 658 -27.51 -25.52 -17.35
N TRP A 659 -26.42 -25.48 -18.10
CA TRP A 659 -25.48 -24.34 -18.09
C TRP A 659 -25.62 -23.40 -19.29
N GLY A 660 -26.30 -23.84 -20.36
CA GLY A 660 -26.27 -23.18 -21.66
C GLY A 660 -26.88 -21.78 -21.65
N GLU A 661 -27.98 -21.57 -20.93
CA GLU A 661 -28.66 -20.28 -20.82
C GLU A 661 -27.78 -19.23 -20.12
N PHE A 662 -27.21 -19.57 -18.96
CA PHE A 662 -26.32 -18.70 -18.19
C PHE A 662 -25.05 -18.34 -18.96
N LYS A 663 -24.46 -19.31 -19.67
CA LYS A 663 -23.31 -19.08 -20.55
C LYS A 663 -23.66 -18.22 -21.76
N GLY A 664 -24.87 -18.42 -22.31
CA GLY A 664 -25.43 -17.61 -23.39
C GLY A 664 -25.60 -16.14 -22.98
N TYR A 665 -26.00 -15.91 -21.73
CA TYR A 665 -26.10 -14.57 -21.14
C TYR A 665 -24.74 -13.93 -20.84
N GLY A 666 -23.67 -14.72 -20.74
CA GLY A 666 -22.30 -14.24 -20.53
C GLY A 666 -21.85 -14.23 -19.07
N PHE A 667 -22.47 -15.01 -18.19
CA PHE A 667 -21.95 -15.18 -16.84
C PHE A 667 -20.59 -15.89 -16.84
N MET A 668 -19.72 -15.43 -15.95
CA MET A 668 -18.41 -16.01 -15.69
C MET A 668 -18.31 -16.39 -14.22
N LEU A 669 -17.44 -17.38 -13.93
CA LEU A 669 -17.22 -17.88 -12.58
C LEU A 669 -15.74 -17.79 -12.21
N ALA A 670 -15.46 -17.28 -11.03
CA ALA A 670 -14.14 -17.30 -10.41
C ALA A 670 -14.25 -17.80 -8.96
N THR A 671 -13.16 -18.33 -8.41
CA THR A 671 -13.11 -18.77 -7.00
C THR A 671 -11.83 -18.34 -6.33
N LYS A 672 -11.91 -17.97 -5.06
CA LYS A 672 -10.79 -17.56 -4.23
C LYS A 672 -10.93 -18.17 -2.83
N ASN A 673 -9.81 -18.62 -2.26
CA ASN A 673 -9.76 -18.96 -0.84
C ASN A 673 -9.30 -17.70 -0.09
N LEU A 674 -10.19 -17.11 0.71
CA LEU A 674 -9.89 -15.91 1.49
C LEU A 674 -9.11 -16.25 2.76
N SER A 675 -9.28 -17.46 3.29
CA SER A 675 -8.63 -17.95 4.52
C SER A 675 -7.39 -18.79 4.25
N SER A 676 -6.63 -18.46 3.19
CA SER A 676 -5.45 -19.24 2.79
C SER A 676 -4.29 -19.20 3.80
N SER A 677 -4.28 -18.21 4.70
CA SER A 677 -3.24 -17.99 5.71
C SER A 677 -3.73 -18.09 7.15
N ALA A 678 -4.95 -17.64 7.42
CA ALA A 678 -5.64 -17.71 8.71
C ALA A 678 -7.16 -17.57 8.51
N SER A 679 -7.94 -17.93 9.53
CA SER A 679 -9.38 -17.68 9.58
C SER A 679 -9.67 -16.19 9.45
N LEU A 680 -10.76 -15.83 8.77
CA LEU A 680 -11.25 -14.46 8.73
C LEU A 680 -11.94 -14.12 10.04
N THR A 681 -11.69 -12.92 10.54
CA THR A 681 -12.35 -12.32 11.70
C THR A 681 -12.75 -10.88 11.37
N TYR A 682 -13.70 -10.31 12.11
CA TYR A 682 -14.12 -8.92 11.88
C TYR A 682 -12.93 -7.94 11.80
N LEU A 683 -12.02 -8.02 12.78
CA LEU A 683 -10.79 -7.22 12.86
C LEU A 683 -9.86 -7.36 11.65
N THR A 684 -9.78 -8.55 11.06
CA THR A 684 -8.90 -8.80 9.90
C THR A 684 -9.57 -8.48 8.58
N THR A 685 -10.88 -8.21 8.59
CA THR A 685 -11.66 -7.96 7.37
C THR A 685 -12.13 -6.54 7.18
N ILE A 686 -12.32 -5.77 8.26
CA ILE A 686 -12.98 -4.46 8.19
C ILE A 686 -12.31 -3.48 7.22
N ASP A 687 -10.97 -3.44 7.21
CA ASP A 687 -10.21 -2.58 6.30
C ASP A 687 -9.75 -3.29 5.00
N ALA A 688 -10.02 -4.58 4.88
CA ALA A 688 -9.50 -5.42 3.81
C ALA A 688 -10.54 -5.74 2.72
N TYR A 689 -11.83 -5.57 3.03
CA TYR A 689 -12.95 -5.93 2.16
C TYR A 689 -14.01 -4.83 2.16
N GLU A 690 -14.82 -4.79 1.11
CA GLU A 690 -15.97 -3.89 1.03
C GLU A 690 -17.00 -4.22 2.13
N GLN A 691 -17.71 -3.21 2.64
CA GLN A 691 -18.73 -3.36 3.69
C GLN A 691 -19.76 -4.44 3.38
N SER A 692 -20.20 -4.55 2.11
CA SER A 692 -21.15 -5.57 1.67
C SER A 692 -20.63 -7.01 1.90
N MET A 693 -19.34 -7.24 1.69
CA MET A 693 -18.70 -8.53 1.96
C MET A 693 -18.56 -8.79 3.45
N ILE A 694 -18.22 -7.78 4.24
CA ILE A 694 -18.14 -7.87 5.71
C ILE A 694 -19.51 -8.24 6.30
N ASP A 695 -20.57 -7.55 5.89
CA ASP A 695 -21.95 -7.84 6.27
C ASP A 695 -22.33 -9.28 5.88
N GLY A 696 -21.90 -9.73 4.71
CA GLY A 696 -22.05 -11.10 4.24
C GLY A 696 -21.39 -12.13 5.15
N PHE A 697 -20.17 -11.87 5.64
CA PHE A 697 -19.47 -12.76 6.58
C PHE A 697 -20.16 -12.81 7.94
N ILE A 698 -20.60 -11.67 8.47
CA ILE A 698 -21.35 -11.58 9.72
C ILE A 698 -22.65 -12.38 9.60
N ALA A 699 -23.40 -12.19 8.51
CA ALA A 699 -24.65 -12.91 8.27
C ALA A 699 -24.44 -14.41 8.08
N ALA A 700 -23.38 -14.82 7.37
CA ALA A 700 -23.02 -16.23 7.20
C ALA A 700 -22.66 -16.89 8.53
N TYR A 701 -21.91 -16.22 9.40
CA TYR A 701 -21.59 -16.71 10.74
C TYR A 701 -22.85 -16.83 11.61
N ALA A 702 -23.76 -15.85 11.56
CA ALA A 702 -25.03 -15.91 12.26
C ALA A 702 -25.90 -17.09 11.77
N GLU A 703 -25.93 -17.34 10.46
CA GLU A 703 -26.63 -18.49 9.87
C GLU A 703 -25.99 -19.82 10.31
N TYR A 704 -24.67 -19.89 10.40
CA TYR A 704 -23.95 -21.07 10.85
C TYR A 704 -24.24 -21.40 12.32
N ASN A 705 -24.50 -20.38 13.14
CA ASN A 705 -24.86 -20.57 14.55
C ASN A 705 -26.33 -20.96 14.80
N LEU A 706 -27.16 -21.08 13.76
CA LEU A 706 -28.51 -21.61 13.90
C LEU A 706 -28.49 -23.09 14.34
N VAL A 707 -29.50 -23.50 15.11
CA VAL A 707 -29.58 -24.86 15.71
C VAL A 707 -29.52 -25.97 14.66
N GLU A 708 -30.04 -25.72 13.47
CA GLU A 708 -30.01 -26.62 12.32
C GLU A 708 -28.65 -26.71 11.61
N ASN A 709 -27.75 -25.75 11.82
CA ASN A 709 -26.47 -25.61 11.12
C ASN A 709 -25.25 -25.80 12.02
N ILE A 710 -25.37 -25.56 13.33
CA ILE A 710 -24.23 -25.54 14.27
C ILE A 710 -23.42 -26.83 14.30
N ASP A 711 -24.04 -27.97 14.04
CA ASP A 711 -23.39 -29.28 14.02
C ASP A 711 -22.79 -29.65 12.66
N LYS A 712 -22.91 -28.79 11.64
CA LYS A 712 -22.33 -29.02 10.30
C LYS A 712 -20.83 -28.68 10.30
N ASP A 713 -20.06 -29.45 9.54
CA ASP A 713 -18.64 -29.19 9.31
C ASP A 713 -18.41 -28.06 8.28
N GLU A 714 -19.42 -27.78 7.45
CA GLU A 714 -19.41 -26.74 6.42
C GLU A 714 -20.81 -26.15 6.20
N LEU A 715 -20.89 -24.93 5.67
CA LEU A 715 -22.12 -24.24 5.31
C LEU A 715 -21.95 -23.43 4.02
N TYR A 716 -22.86 -23.61 3.06
CA TYR A 716 -23.07 -22.60 2.02
C TYR A 716 -24.02 -21.54 2.57
N TYR A 717 -23.57 -20.28 2.65
CA TYR A 717 -24.43 -19.17 3.02
C TYR A 717 -25.65 -19.13 2.09
N SER A 718 -26.83 -18.82 2.64
CA SER A 718 -28.10 -18.97 1.91
C SER A 718 -28.37 -17.90 0.86
N GLU A 719 -27.68 -16.75 0.96
CA GLU A 719 -27.84 -15.63 0.03
C GLU A 719 -26.55 -15.40 -0.79
N LEU A 720 -26.69 -14.68 -1.90
CA LEU A 720 -25.55 -14.13 -2.64
C LEU A 720 -25.20 -12.75 -2.09
N VAL A 721 -23.91 -12.49 -1.91
CA VAL A 721 -23.40 -11.19 -1.48
C VAL A 721 -23.00 -10.39 -2.71
N ALA A 722 -23.66 -9.27 -2.97
CA ALA A 722 -23.29 -8.37 -4.06
C ALA A 722 -22.16 -7.44 -3.61
N SER A 723 -21.14 -7.27 -4.44
CA SER A 723 -20.00 -6.37 -4.26
C SER A 723 -19.65 -5.73 -5.62
N VAL A 724 -18.73 -4.76 -5.64
CA VAL A 724 -18.37 -3.97 -6.82
C VAL A 724 -18.03 -4.79 -8.08
N ASP A 725 -17.50 -6.00 -7.92
CA ASP A 725 -17.03 -6.84 -9.03
C ASP A 725 -17.88 -8.10 -9.25
N GLY A 726 -19.03 -8.23 -8.58
CA GLY A 726 -19.98 -9.32 -8.86
C GLY A 726 -20.82 -9.78 -7.67
N ALA A 727 -21.46 -10.93 -7.86
CA ALA A 727 -22.24 -11.61 -6.82
C ALA A 727 -21.50 -12.85 -6.31
N TYR A 728 -21.42 -13.00 -4.98
CA TYR A 728 -20.60 -13.99 -4.31
C TYR A 728 -21.43 -15.02 -3.57
N LEU A 729 -21.18 -16.29 -3.85
CA LEU A 729 -21.59 -17.40 -3.01
C LEU A 729 -20.47 -17.73 -2.01
N LEU A 730 -20.81 -17.73 -0.72
CA LEU A 730 -19.87 -18.05 0.36
C LEU A 730 -20.00 -19.51 0.76
N TYR A 731 -18.87 -20.23 0.73
CA TYR A 731 -18.71 -21.53 1.37
C TYR A 731 -17.85 -21.34 2.61
N CYS A 732 -18.42 -21.65 3.77
CA CYS A 732 -17.87 -21.36 5.07
C CYS A 732 -17.60 -22.64 5.85
N GLU A 733 -16.40 -22.75 6.40
CA GLU A 733 -16.03 -23.71 7.45
C GLU A 733 -15.82 -22.95 8.78
N LYS A 734 -15.81 -23.69 9.88
CA LYS A 734 -15.56 -23.11 11.20
C LYS A 734 -14.10 -22.65 11.31
N GLY A 735 -13.89 -21.36 11.57
CA GLY A 735 -12.55 -20.84 11.83
C GLY A 735 -11.94 -21.36 13.14
N SER A 736 -10.67 -21.03 13.36
CA SER A 736 -9.89 -21.37 14.56
C SER A 736 -10.59 -21.01 15.87
N ASP A 737 -11.29 -19.89 15.90
CA ASP A 737 -11.94 -19.33 17.08
C ASP A 737 -13.46 -19.21 16.84
N PHE A 738 -14.06 -20.23 16.23
CA PHE A 738 -15.48 -20.19 15.84
C PHE A 738 -16.44 -19.90 17.00
N GLU A 739 -16.18 -20.44 18.19
CA GLU A 739 -17.03 -20.15 19.34
C GLU A 739 -16.78 -18.73 19.85
N LYS A 740 -17.79 -17.86 19.76
CA LYS A 740 -17.73 -16.48 20.26
C LYS A 740 -17.25 -16.45 21.73
N PRO A 741 -16.09 -15.84 22.03
CA PRO A 741 -15.57 -15.78 23.38
C PRO A 741 -16.50 -15.01 24.33
N THR A 742 -16.67 -15.52 25.55
CA THR A 742 -17.47 -14.90 26.62
C THR A 742 -16.61 -14.47 27.79
N ALA A 743 -16.78 -13.22 28.21
CA ALA A 743 -16.21 -12.65 29.41
C ALA A 743 -17.07 -12.89 30.66
N GLN A 744 -18.19 -13.60 30.55
CA GLN A 744 -19.06 -13.91 31.68
C GLN A 744 -18.29 -14.75 32.70
N PHE A 745 -18.24 -14.28 33.95
CA PHE A 745 -17.51 -14.95 35.01
C PHE A 745 -18.12 -14.71 36.38
N THR A 746 -18.29 -15.80 37.14
CA THR A 746 -18.70 -15.72 38.54
C THR A 746 -17.51 -15.99 39.45
N MET A 747 -17.23 -15.05 40.35
CA MET A 747 -16.12 -15.15 41.29
C MET A 747 -16.14 -16.47 42.06
N THR A 748 -14.98 -17.11 42.13
CA THR A 748 -14.77 -18.30 42.97
C THR A 748 -13.91 -17.94 44.17
N TYR A 749 -14.12 -18.65 45.28
CA TYR A 749 -13.46 -18.36 46.55
C TYR A 749 -12.56 -19.52 46.97
N GLU A 750 -11.53 -19.18 47.73
CA GLU A 750 -10.67 -20.15 48.38
C GLU A 750 -11.44 -21.03 49.37
N THR A 751 -10.77 -22.05 49.91
CA THR A 751 -11.39 -22.99 50.85
C THR A 751 -11.98 -22.34 52.12
N ASP A 752 -11.62 -21.09 52.42
CA ASP A 752 -12.19 -20.29 53.50
C ASP A 752 -13.57 -19.68 53.18
N GLY A 753 -13.97 -19.69 51.90
CA GLY A 753 -15.24 -19.15 51.41
C GLY A 753 -15.34 -17.62 51.43
N THR A 754 -14.25 -16.90 51.68
CA THR A 754 -14.24 -15.43 51.79
C THR A 754 -13.12 -14.75 51.01
N THR A 755 -12.03 -15.45 50.72
CA THR A 755 -10.92 -14.92 49.92
C THR A 755 -11.18 -15.20 48.44
N PRO A 756 -11.30 -14.17 47.58
CA PRO A 756 -11.43 -14.35 46.13
C PRO A 756 -10.23 -15.11 45.57
N LYS A 757 -10.47 -16.01 44.62
CA LYS A 757 -9.39 -16.73 43.90
C LYS A 757 -8.70 -15.88 42.85
N TYR A 758 -9.40 -14.88 42.33
CA TYR A 758 -8.95 -13.99 41.27
C TYR A 758 -9.14 -12.54 41.75
N THR A 759 -8.53 -11.59 41.05
CA THR A 759 -8.66 -10.17 41.39
C THR A 759 -10.13 -9.73 41.30
N VAL A 760 -10.60 -8.97 42.31
CA VAL A 760 -11.96 -8.42 42.34
C VAL A 760 -12.15 -7.47 41.16
N GLY A 761 -13.28 -7.57 40.46
CA GLY A 761 -13.53 -6.89 39.19
C GLY A 761 -13.40 -7.81 37.97
N THR A 762 -12.93 -9.06 38.17
CA THR A 762 -12.98 -10.09 37.12
C THR A 762 -14.37 -10.68 36.93
N GLU A 763 -15.24 -10.56 37.93
CA GLU A 763 -16.64 -10.98 37.84
C GLU A 763 -17.44 -10.13 36.86
N ASN A 764 -18.25 -10.78 36.02
CA ASN A 764 -19.11 -10.15 35.04
C ASN A 764 -20.33 -11.03 34.77
N GLU A 765 -21.52 -10.43 34.74
CA GLU A 765 -22.77 -11.14 34.44
C GLU A 765 -23.06 -11.23 32.93
N PHE A 766 -22.37 -10.43 32.11
CA PHE A 766 -22.54 -10.34 30.67
C PHE A 766 -21.42 -11.05 29.90
N ASP A 767 -21.70 -11.39 28.64
CA ASP A 767 -20.74 -12.05 27.75
C ASP A 767 -19.70 -11.09 27.17
N VAL A 768 -20.05 -9.83 26.96
CA VAL A 768 -19.11 -8.79 26.53
C VAL A 768 -18.17 -8.43 27.70
N PRO A 769 -16.86 -8.20 27.48
CA PRO A 769 -15.96 -7.71 28.52
C PRO A 769 -16.52 -6.46 29.21
N SER A 770 -16.48 -6.42 30.53
CA SER A 770 -16.87 -5.23 31.29
C SER A 770 -15.70 -4.24 31.41
N ILE A 771 -16.00 -2.96 31.62
CA ILE A 771 -14.98 -1.93 31.88
C ILE A 771 -14.03 -2.34 33.02
N ALA A 772 -14.54 -2.94 34.11
CA ALA A 772 -13.71 -3.40 35.22
C ALA A 772 -12.73 -4.51 34.80
N GLN A 773 -13.18 -5.45 33.95
CA GLN A 773 -12.31 -6.49 33.40
C GLN A 773 -11.23 -5.90 32.49
N LEU A 774 -11.59 -4.93 31.64
CA LEU A 774 -10.63 -4.24 30.76
C LEU A 774 -9.60 -3.43 31.57
N GLN A 775 -10.01 -2.74 32.64
CA GLN A 775 -9.09 -2.02 33.54
C GLN A 775 -8.05 -2.96 34.15
N LEU A 776 -8.49 -4.12 34.67
CA LEU A 776 -7.58 -5.14 35.20
C LEU A 776 -6.66 -5.70 34.13
N TYR A 777 -7.16 -5.85 32.90
CA TYR A 777 -6.34 -6.31 31.78
C TYR A 777 -5.28 -5.28 31.36
N CYS A 778 -5.61 -3.99 31.30
CA CYS A 778 -4.63 -2.93 31.04
C CYS A 778 -3.51 -2.95 32.08
N GLU A 779 -3.85 -3.07 33.37
CA GLU A 779 -2.85 -3.18 34.45
C GLU A 779 -2.00 -4.46 34.31
N PHE A 780 -2.64 -5.59 34.02
CA PHE A 780 -1.94 -6.84 33.76
C PHE A 780 -0.94 -6.73 32.59
N ARG A 781 -1.38 -6.17 31.45
CA ARG A 781 -0.55 -5.99 30.25
C ARG A 781 0.56 -4.98 30.45
N PHE A 782 0.29 -3.87 31.14
CA PHE A 782 1.32 -2.91 31.54
C PHE A 782 2.46 -3.60 32.30
N TYR A 783 2.15 -4.45 33.29
CA TYR A 783 3.19 -5.19 34.02
C TYR A 783 3.93 -6.21 33.15
N GLU A 784 3.27 -6.83 32.16
CA GLU A 784 3.95 -7.70 31.19
C GLU A 784 4.90 -6.91 30.27
N ILE A 785 4.50 -5.72 29.84
CA ILE A 785 5.31 -4.85 28.96
C ILE A 785 6.57 -4.37 29.71
N VAL A 786 6.40 -3.89 30.94
CA VAL A 786 7.50 -3.26 31.70
C VAL A 786 8.43 -4.27 32.35
N TYR A 787 7.89 -5.34 32.94
CA TYR A 787 8.66 -6.28 33.75
C TYR A 787 8.80 -7.67 33.10
N GLY A 788 8.13 -7.92 31.98
CA GLY A 788 8.14 -9.21 31.29
C GLY A 788 7.19 -10.24 31.90
N THR A 789 7.27 -11.46 31.34
CA THR A 789 6.39 -12.61 31.65
C THR A 789 7.07 -13.68 32.51
N GLY A 790 8.25 -13.40 33.05
CA GLY A 790 9.00 -14.31 33.92
C GLY A 790 8.22 -14.70 35.19
N SER A 791 8.39 -15.93 35.65
CA SER A 791 7.67 -16.46 36.84
C SER A 791 8.10 -15.84 38.16
N ASP A 792 9.24 -15.16 38.19
CA ASP A 792 9.86 -14.50 39.34
C ASP A 792 9.65 -12.98 39.35
N VAL A 793 8.95 -12.43 38.36
CA VAL A 793 8.75 -10.98 38.20
C VAL A 793 8.10 -10.33 39.42
N GLU A 794 7.03 -10.91 39.97
CA GLU A 794 6.34 -10.36 41.15
C GLU A 794 7.24 -10.34 42.40
N GLU A 795 8.07 -11.39 42.58
CA GLU A 795 9.03 -11.45 43.70
C GLU A 795 10.19 -10.48 43.51
N THR A 796 10.70 -10.38 42.28
CA THR A 796 11.85 -9.54 41.91
C THR A 796 11.53 -8.07 42.08
N TYR A 797 10.36 -7.63 41.58
CA TYR A 797 9.97 -6.22 41.58
C TYR A 797 8.99 -5.84 42.70
N GLY A 798 8.55 -6.80 43.52
CA GLY A 798 7.64 -6.54 44.65
C GLY A 798 6.26 -6.05 44.23
N ILE A 799 5.82 -6.38 43.02
CA ILE A 799 4.53 -6.00 42.45
C ILE A 799 3.49 -7.12 42.63
N THR A 800 2.21 -6.80 42.42
CA THR A 800 1.13 -7.79 42.37
C THR A 800 0.39 -7.63 41.06
N LYS A 801 0.51 -8.60 40.16
CA LYS A 801 -0.21 -8.63 38.89
C LYS A 801 -1.67 -9.00 39.15
N PRO A 802 -2.63 -8.41 38.43
CA PRO A 802 -4.00 -8.88 38.46
C PRO A 802 -4.08 -10.36 38.06
N ASP A 803 -4.68 -11.20 38.91
CA ASP A 803 -4.96 -12.60 38.58
C ASP A 803 -6.30 -12.67 37.85
N ILE A 804 -6.26 -12.98 36.55
CA ILE A 804 -7.42 -13.00 35.65
C ILE A 804 -7.66 -14.45 35.20
N PRO A 805 -8.89 -14.99 35.34
CA PRO A 805 -9.21 -16.33 34.86
C PRO A 805 -8.88 -16.50 33.38
N THR A 806 -8.33 -17.65 32.99
CA THR A 806 -7.95 -17.92 31.59
C THR A 806 -9.09 -17.70 30.60
N SER A 807 -10.33 -18.06 30.95
CA SER A 807 -11.50 -17.84 30.08
C SER A 807 -11.80 -16.36 29.86
N VAL A 808 -11.72 -15.54 30.91
CA VAL A 808 -11.92 -14.09 30.84
C VAL A 808 -10.78 -13.44 30.05
N LYS A 809 -9.54 -13.85 30.31
CA LYS A 809 -8.36 -13.37 29.57
C LYS A 809 -8.48 -13.66 28.08
N THR A 810 -8.85 -14.89 27.70
CA THR A 810 -9.05 -15.28 26.29
C THR A 810 -10.14 -14.42 25.62
N ALA A 811 -11.23 -14.14 26.34
CA ALA A 811 -12.30 -13.30 25.81
C ALA A 811 -11.84 -11.85 25.60
N ILE A 812 -11.09 -11.26 26.55
CA ILE A 812 -10.54 -9.91 26.38
C ILE A 812 -9.51 -9.89 25.25
N GLU A 813 -8.68 -10.93 25.14
CA GLU A 813 -7.66 -11.04 24.10
C GLU A 813 -8.25 -10.98 22.69
N ALA A 814 -9.41 -11.63 22.48
CA ALA A 814 -10.10 -11.65 21.20
C ALA A 814 -10.65 -10.29 20.74
N TYR A 815 -10.93 -9.36 21.65
CA TYR A 815 -11.59 -8.08 21.32
C TYR A 815 -10.75 -6.83 21.63
N PHE A 816 -9.72 -6.91 22.47
CA PHE A 816 -9.12 -5.70 23.04
C PHE A 816 -7.59 -5.67 23.01
N THR A 817 -6.90 -6.79 22.78
CA THR A 817 -5.42 -6.78 22.87
C THR A 817 -4.77 -5.90 21.82
N ASP A 818 -5.22 -6.01 20.57
CA ASP A 818 -4.65 -5.21 19.48
C ASP A 818 -4.90 -3.71 19.71
N LEU A 819 -6.11 -3.35 20.14
CA LEU A 819 -6.47 -1.99 20.51
C LEU A 819 -5.69 -1.46 21.72
N HIS A 820 -5.41 -2.32 22.72
CA HIS A 820 -4.60 -1.95 23.87
C HIS A 820 -3.14 -1.73 23.47
N ASP A 821 -2.58 -2.67 22.71
CA ASP A 821 -1.16 -2.68 22.36
C ASP A 821 -0.84 -1.57 21.34
N SER A 822 -1.82 -1.13 20.53
CA SER A 822 -1.67 0.05 19.65
C SER A 822 -1.39 1.35 20.41
N MET A 823 -1.80 1.47 21.68
CA MET A 823 -1.48 2.64 22.51
C MET A 823 -0.01 2.68 22.96
N TYR A 824 0.74 1.59 22.89
CA TYR A 824 2.15 1.54 23.33
C TYR A 824 3.14 1.89 22.21
N VAL A 825 2.66 2.50 21.12
CA VAL A 825 3.49 3.00 20.02
C VAL A 825 3.95 4.45 20.25
N VAL A 826 4.97 4.89 19.51
CA VAL A 826 5.50 6.26 19.60
C VAL A 826 4.44 7.30 19.22
N GLY A 827 3.54 6.99 18.27
CA GLY A 827 2.43 7.87 17.90
C GLY A 827 1.55 8.27 19.09
N PHE A 828 1.22 7.33 19.97
CA PHE A 828 0.42 7.64 21.16
C PHE A 828 1.22 8.48 22.16
N LEU A 829 2.52 8.21 22.35
CA LEU A 829 3.40 9.10 23.14
C LEU A 829 3.38 10.53 22.59
N ASN A 830 3.38 10.72 21.28
CA ASN A 830 3.32 12.04 20.65
C ASN A 830 2.08 12.83 21.07
N ILE A 831 0.93 12.17 21.15
CA ILE A 831 -0.33 12.77 21.63
C ILE A 831 -0.15 13.28 23.07
N LEU A 832 0.47 12.49 23.95
CA LEU A 832 0.73 12.88 25.34
C LEU A 832 1.63 14.11 25.41
N ILE A 833 2.72 14.10 24.64
CA ILE A 833 3.69 15.18 24.65
C ILE A 833 3.08 16.46 24.06
N ALA A 834 2.25 16.34 23.02
CA ALA A 834 1.48 17.45 22.50
C ALA A 834 0.62 18.10 23.58
N GLU A 835 -0.18 17.30 24.32
CA GLU A 835 -0.99 17.78 25.45
C GLU A 835 -0.13 18.52 26.50
N GLN A 836 1.06 18.01 26.82
CA GLN A 836 1.95 18.66 27.79
C GLN A 836 2.55 19.97 27.25
N LEU A 837 2.93 20.03 25.97
CA LEU A 837 3.42 21.24 25.32
C LEU A 837 2.36 22.35 25.29
N GLN A 838 1.08 22.00 25.19
CA GLN A 838 -0.03 22.97 25.30
C GLN A 838 -0.04 23.69 26.66
N LEU A 839 0.42 23.04 27.74
CA LEU A 839 0.42 23.56 29.10
C LEU A 839 1.65 24.40 29.46
N GLY A 840 2.68 24.42 28.61
CA GLY A 840 3.92 25.18 28.84
C GLY A 840 3.98 26.51 28.09
N ALA A 841 5.19 27.06 27.99
CA ALA A 841 5.47 28.29 27.25
C ALA A 841 6.73 28.12 26.38
N PHE A 842 6.66 28.66 25.17
CA PHE A 842 7.79 28.73 24.24
C PHE A 842 8.50 30.10 24.35
N ASP A 843 9.82 30.07 24.49
CA ASP A 843 10.68 31.25 24.66
C ASP A 843 11.21 31.72 23.29
N GLY A 844 10.59 32.79 22.77
CA GLY A 844 10.65 33.14 21.35
C GLY A 844 11.74 34.11 20.89
N ALA A 845 13.02 33.82 21.13
CA ALA A 845 14.09 34.61 20.50
C ALA A 845 15.31 33.78 20.10
N PHE A 846 15.28 33.24 18.88
CA PHE A 846 16.45 32.68 18.20
C PHE A 846 16.86 33.57 17.01
N PRO A 847 18.15 33.71 16.66
CA PRO A 847 18.56 34.43 15.45
C PRO A 847 17.86 33.86 14.20
N GLY A 848 17.16 34.72 13.44
CA GLY A 848 16.53 34.32 12.17
C GLY A 848 15.15 33.65 12.29
N TYR A 849 14.67 33.35 13.50
CA TYR A 849 13.35 32.75 13.72
C TYR A 849 12.68 33.32 14.99
N THR A 850 11.42 33.76 14.87
CA THR A 850 10.62 34.18 16.03
C THR A 850 9.53 33.16 16.28
N VAL A 851 9.55 32.52 17.44
CA VAL A 851 8.49 31.60 17.85
C VAL A 851 7.24 32.39 18.20
N ASP A 852 6.14 32.15 17.48
CA ASP A 852 4.81 32.53 17.94
C ASP A 852 4.22 31.36 18.73
N ASP A 853 4.21 31.49 20.07
CA ASP A 853 3.70 30.46 21.00
C ASP A 853 2.31 29.96 20.60
N ALA A 854 1.42 30.85 20.14
CA ALA A 854 0.07 30.47 19.75
C ALA A 854 0.07 29.67 18.44
N ALA A 855 0.83 30.10 17.44
CA ALA A 855 0.92 29.39 16.16
C ALA A 855 1.55 28.01 16.31
N LEU A 856 2.61 27.90 17.13
CA LEU A 856 3.29 26.63 17.39
C LEU A 856 2.37 25.64 18.12
N LYS A 857 1.61 26.12 19.12
CA LYS A 857 0.59 25.32 19.81
C LYS A 857 -0.50 24.84 18.87
N THR A 858 -0.99 25.68 17.96
CA THR A 858 -1.96 25.25 16.94
C THR A 858 -1.38 24.17 16.02
N ALA A 859 -0.11 24.30 15.61
CA ALA A 859 0.54 23.27 14.79
C ALA A 859 0.71 21.94 15.55
N ILE A 860 1.09 21.99 16.83
CA ILE A 860 1.23 20.80 17.69
C ILE A 860 -0.12 20.09 17.89
N ASP A 861 -1.21 20.84 18.06
CA ASP A 861 -2.57 20.30 18.20
C ASP A 861 -2.99 19.54 16.93
N ALA A 862 -2.79 20.14 15.75
CA ALA A 862 -3.06 19.49 14.47
C ALA A 862 -2.21 18.21 14.28
N ILE A 863 -0.95 18.22 14.71
CA ILE A 863 -0.08 17.03 14.66
C ILE A 863 -0.59 15.94 15.62
N ALA A 864 -1.08 16.32 16.80
CA ALA A 864 -1.66 15.39 17.77
C ALA A 864 -2.91 14.70 17.21
N ASP A 865 -3.78 15.44 16.53
CA ASP A 865 -4.95 14.89 15.83
C ASP A 865 -4.53 13.87 14.77
N VAL A 866 -3.52 14.19 13.94
CA VAL A 866 -2.98 13.24 12.96
C VAL A 866 -2.48 11.95 13.62
N TYR A 867 -1.73 12.05 14.72
CA TYR A 867 -1.27 10.85 15.43
C TYR A 867 -2.40 10.07 16.09
N PHE A 868 -3.45 10.75 16.60
CA PHE A 868 -4.61 10.09 17.17
C PHE A 868 -5.32 9.25 16.10
N THR A 869 -5.62 9.86 14.97
CA THR A 869 -6.17 9.25 13.76
C THR A 869 -5.30 8.07 13.30
N GLN A 870 -3.98 8.23 13.15
CA GLN A 870 -3.10 7.12 12.78
C GLN A 870 -3.05 5.94 13.78
N VAL A 871 -3.25 6.20 15.07
CA VAL A 871 -3.26 5.15 16.10
C VAL A 871 -4.58 4.39 16.14
N PHE A 872 -5.69 5.08 15.88
CA PHE A 872 -7.03 4.54 16.12
C PHE A 872 -7.93 4.35 14.89
N ASP A 873 -7.66 4.97 13.74
CA ASP A 873 -8.53 4.89 12.55
C ASP A 873 -8.75 3.47 12.07
N GLN A 874 -7.69 2.64 12.03
CA GLN A 874 -7.79 1.21 11.66
C GLN A 874 -8.71 0.40 12.61
N TYR A 875 -9.15 1.03 13.70
CA TYR A 875 -10.03 0.44 14.70
C TYR A 875 -11.38 1.14 14.77
N ASP A 876 -11.52 2.38 14.27
CA ASP A 876 -12.75 3.15 14.35
C ASP A 876 -13.71 2.75 13.22
N THR A 877 -14.93 2.41 13.59
CA THR A 877 -15.95 1.89 12.68
C THR A 877 -17.05 2.91 12.37
N ASN A 878 -16.92 4.14 12.88
CA ASN A 878 -17.89 5.22 12.72
C ASN A 878 -17.38 6.30 11.75
N GLU A 879 -17.36 6.02 10.46
CA GLU A 879 -17.51 7.05 9.41
C GLU A 879 -18.77 6.85 8.57
#